data_AF-A0AAV4DCS5-F1
#
_entry.id   AF-A0AAV4DCS5-F1
#
_cell.length_a   1.000
_cell.length_b   1.000
_cell.length_c   1.000
_cell.angle_alpha   90.00
_cell.angle_beta   90.00
_cell.angle_gamma   90.00
#
_symmetry.space_group_name_H-M   'P 1'
#
loop_
_entity.id
_entity.type
_entity.pdbx_description
1 polymer ?
#
loop_
_entity_poly.entity_id
_entity_poly.type
_entity_poly.pdbx_seq_one_letter_code
_entity_poly.pdbx_strand_id
1 'polypeptide(L)'
;MAGAGDEEHHQYNQYARIATTHLERYERYDSQEILAFSMAHWMLSGDVYRLPTDPPKGMVSNINPKDDLAVVMVPVDETVPPMCYREIHNIVRELTQGIYVMHQTPCISLEANYDQASVCNLPPCYHDTRVGQVLINVDYMLKALWHGAYFPKEKRTKFSERWRGNLDVNASGKPETKKPLLTEFTSAGLIDITKDPDFAKIYDGLPLEIPGDAEMAEERRFFMSHVENLSMQMTMTQEEVLFYKNIYFVDAHYHVSSVVRLMDNQIDHTGYERLKTRLQMHEELIQENIANKQEMRRQLELLKIISYLVPFLLGMRKRMKIPDVLKLMPSYSNDECRTERELPPLIMGQDFKCKNFSFNEHYCHLHGGITIDLETDLMQEAPNLGNQHSEIIQTAITELKNVLQQDQLMKEHYNIPIHKIDGKQYYAIAISFETFYGASPHRPLWVRAYCDEMDKMKPKRLPIADSHIHEQFKKNFGYKKAIKFKTPTIGIKVCAQRGLVAMFGALARKISGSRIGKQDEQGMSLLHHAAIYNRPQIMGLLLLSAVDVNVRRNNILSTGPTALHMAARCGSLDAVCFLLAHYANILAMDQDGWAPIHHAAFFDHQSIIRLMVRKNASLLELVTKNDLRSTPLLLAASSGGLAAVKCLINLGAEIRIKDAEGNNMVTLAALRFHTNILEFLIKLASPDAPVWKVLVEMLQDPSITKKDSAVKCLEVLSTSKPDHWKCILDAEGIPALVNLLHIENAELQSVAASVICNTSENESVRQALSAANASQILIHLLSSPMDDIQSRAAIILSDIACLEQNQSLIAENGGIMPLVNLLDSELEDVLVNAVNAIRVLCIGSRPNQDAVSQCGGLEPLVEFLDVSSEDLQAGAAAALAAVTAKNTENQNAVLNEGAPKPLVELIRSSRSTTVQVKAASALEALAMNNPQSQKVFLELDAPKALIRLLKNVYVEVREQGACSLWAIAGNTRTQQKYIAERITIPHIIQMLLEPTEKLLYVGCMTAIALGTENMSNQNKLAAADAFQQLVRLLRSTKTSRRVLLMVIKVVGILCV
;
A
#
# COMPACT_ATOMS: atom_id res chain seq x y z
N MET A 1 58.76 36.21 -15.50
CA MET A 1 58.33 35.64 -14.20
C MET A 1 57.75 36.69 -13.24
N ALA A 2 58.14 37.98 -13.28
CA ALA A 2 57.54 39.00 -12.40
C ALA A 2 56.07 39.36 -12.71
N GLY A 3 55.63 39.35 -13.98
CA GLY A 3 54.25 39.75 -14.35
C GLY A 3 53.14 38.70 -14.11
N ALA A 4 53.48 37.42 -14.02
CA ALA A 4 52.49 36.35 -13.78
C ALA A 4 52.06 36.25 -12.30
N GLY A 5 52.95 36.61 -11.37
CA GLY A 5 52.64 36.63 -9.93
C GLY A 5 51.69 37.78 -9.54
N ASP A 6 51.77 38.91 -10.23
CA ASP A 6 50.89 40.07 -9.97
C ASP A 6 49.45 39.82 -10.43
N GLU A 7 49.25 39.15 -11.58
CA GLU A 7 47.92 38.77 -12.08
C GLU A 7 47.24 37.70 -11.20
N GLU A 8 47.99 36.67 -10.78
CA GLU A 8 47.49 35.63 -9.89
C GLU A 8 47.11 36.21 -8.52
N HIS A 9 47.92 37.14 -8.00
CA HIS A 9 47.63 37.84 -6.76
C HIS A 9 46.41 38.77 -6.89
N HIS A 10 46.24 39.43 -8.02
CA HIS A 10 45.07 40.26 -8.29
C HIS A 10 43.78 39.42 -8.36
N GLN A 11 43.80 38.30 -9.09
CA GLN A 11 42.66 37.37 -9.17
C GLN A 11 42.33 36.76 -7.80
N TYR A 12 43.33 36.33 -7.04
CA TYR A 12 43.14 35.83 -5.67
C TYR A 12 42.43 36.87 -4.80
N ASN A 13 42.87 38.13 -4.83
CA ASN A 13 42.25 39.21 -4.05
C ASN A 13 40.80 39.47 -4.48
N GLN A 14 40.47 39.32 -5.77
CA GLN A 14 39.10 39.39 -6.26
C GLN A 14 38.24 38.25 -5.70
N TYR A 15 38.75 37.01 -5.74
CA TYR A 15 38.04 35.86 -5.17
C TYR A 15 37.90 35.95 -3.65
N ALA A 16 38.91 36.46 -2.94
CA ALA A 16 38.84 36.68 -1.50
C ALA A 16 37.72 37.67 -1.15
N ARG A 17 37.57 38.77 -1.90
CA ARG A 17 36.44 39.71 -1.72
C ARG A 17 35.09 39.03 -1.95
N ILE A 18 34.96 38.23 -3.02
CA ILE A 18 33.73 37.48 -3.32
C ILE A 18 33.43 36.49 -2.18
N ALA A 19 34.44 35.77 -1.69
CA ALA A 19 34.31 34.84 -0.58
C ALA A 19 33.86 35.53 0.70
N THR A 20 34.46 36.68 1.05
CA THR A 20 34.05 37.49 2.21
C THR A 20 32.59 37.91 2.08
N THR A 21 32.18 38.50 0.95
CA THR A 21 30.79 38.92 0.72
C THR A 21 29.82 37.73 0.80
N HIS A 22 30.19 36.57 0.26
CA HIS A 22 29.38 35.37 0.34
C HIS A 22 29.26 34.84 1.77
N LEU A 23 30.35 34.84 2.55
CA LEU A 23 30.36 34.34 3.92
C LEU A 23 29.64 35.28 4.90
N GLU A 24 29.67 36.58 4.64
CA GLU A 24 28.97 37.60 5.45
C GLU A 24 27.45 37.55 5.31
N ARG A 25 26.91 36.89 4.27
CA ARG A 25 25.47 36.70 4.08
C ARG A 25 24.84 35.82 5.17
N TYR A 26 25.62 34.94 5.78
CA TYR A 26 25.13 34.00 6.77
C TYR A 26 24.93 34.69 8.12
N GLU A 27 23.83 34.36 8.79
CA GLU A 27 23.63 34.79 10.17
C GLU A 27 24.79 34.31 11.06
N ARG A 28 24.98 34.99 12.20
CA ARG A 28 26.09 34.66 13.10
C ARG A 28 26.09 33.20 13.53
N TYR A 29 24.92 32.64 13.85
CA TYR A 29 24.80 31.24 14.27
C TYR A 29 25.03 30.28 13.11
N ASP A 30 24.47 30.54 11.93
CA ASP A 30 24.72 29.75 10.71
C ASP A 30 26.21 29.71 10.38
N SER A 31 26.90 30.84 10.47
CA SER A 31 28.37 30.90 10.30
C SER A 31 29.10 30.01 11.31
N GLN A 32 28.62 29.93 12.56
CA GLN A 32 29.21 29.06 13.59
C GLN A 32 28.99 27.58 13.27
N GLU A 33 27.79 27.21 12.81
CA GLU A 33 27.47 25.85 12.38
C GLU A 33 28.28 25.47 11.13
N ILE A 34 28.38 26.31 10.10
CA ILE A 34 29.22 26.07 8.91
C ILE A 34 30.65 25.74 9.32
N LEU A 35 31.24 26.57 10.18
CA LEU A 35 32.61 26.38 10.65
C LEU A 35 32.74 25.09 11.48
N ALA A 36 31.76 24.76 12.32
CA ALA A 36 31.76 23.55 13.12
C ALA A 36 31.63 22.27 12.27
N PHE A 37 30.74 22.28 11.27
CA PHE A 37 30.59 21.20 10.28
C PHE A 37 31.90 20.97 9.51
N SER A 38 32.56 22.05 9.07
CA SER A 38 33.83 21.94 8.33
C SER A 38 34.94 21.23 9.11
N MET A 39 34.89 21.27 10.46
CA MET A 39 35.85 20.60 11.34
C MET A 39 35.50 19.13 11.61
N ALA A 40 34.25 18.74 11.43
CA ALA A 40 33.72 17.42 11.77
C ALA A 40 33.44 16.54 10.54
N HIS A 41 33.81 16.99 9.34
CA HIS A 41 33.56 16.26 8.11
C HIS A 41 34.54 15.12 7.89
N TRP A 42 34.00 13.96 7.52
CA TRP A 42 34.72 12.68 7.50
C TRP A 42 34.91 12.09 6.10
N MET A 43 34.13 12.55 5.09
CA MET A 43 33.98 11.83 3.82
C MET A 43 35.20 11.91 2.89
N LEU A 44 36.16 12.82 3.12
CA LEU A 44 37.34 12.99 2.27
C LEU A 44 38.56 13.42 3.10
N SER A 45 39.57 12.53 3.20
CA SER A 45 40.84 12.80 3.89
C SER A 45 41.81 13.58 3.00
N GLY A 46 42.51 14.54 3.61
CA GLY A 46 43.66 15.23 3.02
C GLY A 46 44.53 15.86 4.10
N ASP A 47 43.99 16.81 4.87
CA ASP A 47 44.78 17.53 5.90
C ASP A 47 43.99 17.90 7.18
N VAL A 48 42.65 17.90 7.15
CA VAL A 48 41.81 18.53 8.21
C VAL A 48 41.19 17.53 9.19
N TYR A 49 40.78 16.35 8.71
CA TYR A 49 40.18 15.31 9.54
C TYR A 49 41.22 14.27 9.94
N ARG A 50 41.49 14.17 11.25
CA ARG A 50 42.66 13.45 11.79
C ARG A 50 42.46 11.95 12.00
N LEU A 51 41.26 11.43 11.78
CA LEU A 51 40.93 10.03 12.01
C LEU A 51 41.01 9.24 10.70
N PRO A 52 41.53 8.00 10.71
CA PRO A 52 41.44 7.11 9.56
C PRO A 52 39.97 6.88 9.16
N THR A 53 39.67 7.05 7.88
CA THR A 53 38.35 6.83 7.30
C THR A 53 38.43 5.95 6.06
N ASP A 54 37.53 4.98 5.94
CA ASP A 54 37.24 4.31 4.68
C ASP A 54 36.19 5.14 3.92
N PRO A 55 36.51 5.73 2.75
CA PRO A 55 35.55 6.52 2.00
C PRO A 55 34.38 5.66 1.48
N PRO A 56 33.25 6.27 1.10
CA PRO A 56 32.15 5.55 0.47
C PRO A 56 32.60 4.74 -0.76
N LYS A 57 32.08 3.51 -0.90
CA LYS A 57 32.31 2.63 -2.07
C LYS A 57 31.42 3.07 -3.25
N GLY A 58 31.46 2.30 -4.35
CA GLY A 58 30.65 2.54 -5.54
C GLY A 58 31.18 3.66 -6.42
N MET A 59 30.29 4.53 -6.91
CA MET A 59 30.62 5.68 -7.74
C MET A 59 31.71 6.58 -7.13
N VAL A 60 31.64 6.86 -5.82
CA VAL A 60 32.61 7.72 -5.13
C VAL A 60 34.03 7.16 -5.20
N SER A 61 34.20 5.84 -5.10
CA SER A 61 35.52 5.20 -5.15
C SER A 61 35.99 4.88 -6.58
N ASN A 62 35.08 4.59 -7.50
CA ASN A 62 35.40 3.97 -8.79
C ASN A 62 35.35 4.93 -9.98
N ILE A 63 34.79 6.14 -9.84
CA ILE A 63 34.77 7.10 -10.93
C ILE A 63 36.19 7.40 -11.43
N ASN A 64 36.37 7.42 -12.75
CA ASN A 64 37.66 7.67 -13.38
C ASN A 64 37.48 8.58 -14.61
N PRO A 65 37.40 9.91 -14.41
CA PRO A 65 37.16 10.85 -15.49
C PRO A 65 38.35 10.87 -16.45
N LYS A 66 38.10 10.55 -17.73
CA LYS A 66 39.13 10.56 -18.80
C LYS A 66 39.40 11.96 -19.35
N ASP A 67 38.39 12.83 -19.30
CA ASP A 67 38.41 14.19 -19.83
C ASP A 67 37.96 15.21 -18.77
N ASP A 68 38.21 16.49 -19.04
CA ASP A 68 37.72 17.63 -18.26
C ASP A 68 36.24 17.97 -18.52
N LEU A 69 35.53 17.15 -19.30
CA LEU A 69 34.12 17.32 -19.61
C LEU A 69 33.36 16.06 -19.25
N ALA A 70 32.32 16.19 -18.42
CA ALA A 70 31.33 15.15 -18.20
C ALA A 70 29.99 15.58 -18.82
N VAL A 71 29.29 14.64 -19.45
CA VAL A 71 27.90 14.82 -19.89
C VAL A 71 27.01 13.95 -19.02
N VAL A 72 26.14 14.58 -18.23
CA VAL A 72 25.17 13.89 -17.39
C VAL A 72 23.85 13.77 -18.15
N MET A 73 23.43 12.54 -18.39
CA MET A 73 22.20 12.18 -19.11
C MET A 73 21.07 11.95 -18.10
N VAL A 74 20.10 12.86 -18.09
CA VAL A 74 18.94 12.79 -17.18
C VAL A 74 17.70 12.38 -17.96
N PRO A 75 16.96 11.32 -17.57
CA PRO A 75 15.72 10.94 -18.22
C PRO A 75 14.73 12.12 -18.31
N VAL A 76 14.05 12.26 -19.44
CA VAL A 76 13.00 13.28 -19.63
C VAL A 76 11.66 12.73 -19.15
N ASP A 77 11.06 13.38 -18.16
CA ASP A 77 9.64 13.21 -17.83
C ASP A 77 8.80 14.22 -18.61
N GLU A 78 8.01 13.72 -19.57
CA GLU A 78 7.14 14.54 -20.43
C GLU A 78 5.96 15.17 -19.67
N THR A 79 5.68 14.71 -18.44
CA THR A 79 4.57 15.21 -17.61
C THR A 79 4.90 16.50 -16.86
N VAL A 80 6.17 16.94 -16.85
CA VAL A 80 6.64 18.14 -16.13
C VAL A 80 7.19 19.21 -17.07
N PRO A 81 7.18 20.50 -16.67
CA PRO A 81 7.79 21.56 -17.47
C PRO A 81 9.29 21.30 -17.74
N PRO A 82 9.80 21.59 -18.95
CA PRO A 82 11.20 21.35 -19.31
C PRO A 82 12.19 22.03 -18.38
N MET A 83 13.31 21.34 -18.12
CA MET A 83 14.41 21.89 -17.33
C MET A 83 15.25 22.86 -18.14
N CYS A 84 15.90 23.82 -17.46
CA CYS A 84 16.77 24.80 -18.09
C CYS A 84 18.19 24.80 -17.48
N TYR A 85 19.18 25.16 -18.31
CA TYR A 85 20.58 25.21 -17.89
C TYR A 85 20.82 26.12 -16.69
N ARG A 86 20.09 27.24 -16.56
CA ARG A 86 20.26 28.18 -15.43
C ARG A 86 19.96 27.51 -14.09
N GLU A 87 18.86 26.75 -14.01
CA GLU A 87 18.46 26.03 -12.79
C GLU A 87 19.46 24.93 -12.44
N ILE A 88 19.80 24.09 -13.40
CA ILE A 88 20.74 22.98 -13.20
C ILE A 88 22.14 23.49 -12.84
N HIS A 89 22.67 24.50 -13.56
CA HIS A 89 23.97 25.06 -13.25
C HIS A 89 24.01 25.73 -11.87
N ASN A 90 22.90 26.32 -11.43
CA ASN A 90 22.83 26.86 -10.07
C ASN A 90 22.88 25.73 -9.03
N ILE A 91 22.18 24.61 -9.26
CA ILE A 91 22.30 23.40 -8.42
C ILE A 91 23.75 22.89 -8.40
N VAL A 92 24.40 22.76 -9.57
CA VAL A 92 25.81 22.33 -9.65
C VAL A 92 26.72 23.28 -8.85
N ARG A 93 26.51 24.60 -8.96
CA ARG A 93 27.28 25.61 -8.21
C ARG A 93 27.08 25.46 -6.70
N GLU A 94 25.85 25.35 -6.23
CA GLU A 94 25.52 25.22 -4.81
C GLU A 94 26.09 23.93 -4.22
N LEU A 95 25.97 22.80 -4.93
CA LEU A 95 26.59 21.54 -4.53
C LEU A 95 28.13 21.63 -4.55
N THR A 96 28.71 22.33 -5.52
CA THR A 96 30.17 22.53 -5.58
C THR A 96 30.65 23.31 -4.37
N GLN A 97 29.99 24.42 -4.02
CA GLN A 97 30.32 25.20 -2.83
C GLN A 97 30.11 24.39 -1.54
N GLY A 98 28.98 23.70 -1.40
CA GLY A 98 28.67 22.88 -0.23
C GLY A 98 29.67 21.74 -0.02
N ILE A 99 29.96 20.96 -1.07
CA ILE A 99 30.82 19.77 -0.99
C ILE A 99 32.30 20.15 -0.93
N TYR A 100 32.79 21.02 -1.82
CA TYR A 100 34.23 21.27 -1.97
C TYR A 100 34.76 22.31 -0.98
N VAL A 101 33.96 23.32 -0.63
CA VAL A 101 34.36 24.41 0.27
C VAL A 101 33.89 24.17 1.70
N MET A 102 32.58 23.95 1.90
CA MET A 102 31.98 23.88 3.24
C MET A 102 31.95 22.47 3.86
N HIS A 103 32.26 21.45 3.06
CA HIS A 103 32.26 20.04 3.46
C HIS A 103 30.91 19.57 4.03
N GLN A 104 29.84 19.86 3.29
CA GLN A 104 28.47 19.51 3.66
C GLN A 104 27.75 18.89 2.46
N THR A 105 27.03 17.80 2.71
CA THR A 105 26.14 17.16 1.73
C THR A 105 24.69 17.53 2.04
N PRO A 106 23.82 17.64 1.02
CA PRO A 106 22.44 18.04 1.22
C PRO A 106 21.64 16.93 1.89
N CYS A 107 20.93 17.28 2.96
CA CYS A 107 19.94 16.45 3.64
C CYS A 107 18.97 17.39 4.35
N ILE A 108 17.81 16.90 4.77
CA ILE A 108 16.88 17.67 5.60
C ILE A 108 16.25 16.78 6.65
N SER A 109 15.98 17.35 7.81
CA SER A 109 15.05 16.78 8.79
C SER A 109 14.15 17.88 9.33
N LEU A 110 12.83 17.66 9.40
CA LEU A 110 11.95 18.58 10.12
C LEU A 110 12.02 18.30 11.62
N GLU A 111 12.07 19.36 12.43
CA GLU A 111 12.06 19.22 13.88
C GLU A 111 11.03 20.09 14.57
N ALA A 112 10.38 19.56 15.60
CA ALA A 112 9.45 20.30 16.44
C ALA A 112 10.13 21.47 17.18
N ASN A 113 9.50 22.64 17.14
CA ASN A 113 9.73 23.72 18.09
C ASN A 113 8.78 23.63 19.29
N TYR A 114 9.10 24.38 20.34
CA TYR A 114 8.27 24.45 21.56
C TYR A 114 6.88 25.07 21.33
N ASP A 115 6.75 25.90 20.30
CA ASP A 115 5.52 26.54 19.86
C ASP A 115 4.85 25.76 18.73
N GLN A 116 5.20 24.49 18.58
CA GLN A 116 4.56 23.56 17.68
C GLN A 116 4.84 23.75 16.18
N ALA A 117 5.50 24.84 15.77
CA ALA A 117 6.07 24.98 14.44
C ALA A 117 7.14 23.90 14.16
N SER A 118 7.49 23.71 12.89
CA SER A 118 8.57 22.81 12.51
C SER A 118 9.74 23.57 11.92
N VAL A 119 10.94 23.38 12.45
CA VAL A 119 12.19 23.91 11.89
C VAL A 119 12.66 23.01 10.77
N CYS A 120 13.08 23.61 9.67
CA CYS A 120 13.75 22.94 8.57
C CYS A 120 15.24 22.80 8.93
N ASN A 121 15.65 21.67 9.49
CA ASN A 121 17.05 21.42 9.83
C ASN A 121 17.82 20.97 8.59
N LEU A 122 18.41 21.93 7.88
CA LEU A 122 19.29 21.76 6.73
C LEU A 122 20.75 21.98 7.16
N PRO A 123 21.72 21.34 6.52
CA PRO A 123 23.11 21.77 6.59
C PRO A 123 23.19 23.25 6.16
N PRO A 124 23.80 24.14 6.97
CA PRO A 124 23.65 25.58 6.77
C PRO A 124 24.23 26.11 5.45
N CYS A 125 25.07 25.36 4.72
CA CYS A 125 25.50 25.82 3.40
C CYS A 125 24.37 25.82 2.35
N TYR A 126 23.31 25.02 2.56
CA TYR A 126 22.13 24.95 1.69
C TYR A 126 20.99 25.87 2.15
N HIS A 127 21.28 26.73 3.13
CA HIS A 127 20.44 27.85 3.50
C HIS A 127 20.38 28.88 2.37
N ASP A 128 19.16 29.26 1.98
CA ASP A 128 18.88 30.18 0.87
C ASP A 128 19.54 29.73 -0.45
N THR A 129 19.27 28.47 -0.81
CA THR A 129 19.74 27.81 -2.03
C THR A 129 18.60 27.09 -2.75
N ARG A 130 18.75 26.88 -4.06
CA ARG A 130 17.80 26.08 -4.85
C ARG A 130 17.75 24.63 -4.37
N VAL A 131 18.91 24.05 -4.02
CA VAL A 131 18.99 22.70 -3.41
C VAL A 131 18.16 22.63 -2.11
N GLY A 132 18.32 23.62 -1.23
CA GLY A 132 17.55 23.70 0.02
C GLY A 132 16.04 23.85 -0.22
N GLN A 133 15.64 24.66 -1.21
CA GLN A 133 14.23 24.81 -1.59
C GLN A 133 13.62 23.48 -2.07
N VAL A 134 14.34 22.71 -2.90
CA VAL A 134 13.86 21.41 -3.39
C VAL A 134 13.64 20.45 -2.23
N LEU A 135 14.63 20.34 -1.33
CA LEU A 135 14.51 19.50 -0.13
C LEU A 135 13.32 19.88 0.74
N ILE A 136 13.14 21.17 1.04
CA ILE A 136 12.01 21.67 1.86
C ILE A 136 10.67 21.37 1.19
N ASN A 137 10.54 21.57 -0.13
CA ASN A 137 9.27 21.35 -0.81
C ASN A 137 8.87 19.87 -0.80
N VAL A 138 9.83 18.96 -1.05
CA VAL A 138 9.58 17.52 -1.01
C VAL A 138 9.25 17.05 0.40
N ASP A 139 10.03 17.46 1.40
CA ASP A 139 9.84 17.04 2.79
C ASP A 139 8.55 17.63 3.40
N TYR A 140 8.17 18.85 2.99
CA TYR A 140 6.87 19.41 3.35
C TYR A 140 5.70 18.62 2.74
N MET A 141 5.84 18.11 1.51
CA MET A 141 4.79 17.28 0.91
C MET A 141 4.68 15.92 1.60
N LEU A 142 5.80 15.31 2.02
CA LEU A 142 5.78 14.13 2.91
C LEU A 142 4.96 14.44 4.17
N LYS A 143 5.20 15.60 4.78
CA LYS A 143 4.43 16.07 5.93
C LYS A 143 2.94 16.28 5.63
N ALA A 144 2.62 16.86 4.48
CA ALA A 144 1.26 17.11 4.05
C ALA A 144 0.45 15.82 3.88
N LEU A 145 1.01 14.83 3.18
CA LEU A 145 0.37 13.54 2.90
C LEU A 145 0.16 12.73 4.18
N TRP A 146 1.15 12.75 5.07
CA TRP A 146 1.05 12.11 6.38
C TRP A 146 -0.11 12.65 7.21
N HIS A 147 -0.17 13.97 7.37
CA HIS A 147 -1.20 14.60 8.20
C HIS A 147 -2.55 14.70 7.50
N GLY A 148 -2.60 14.75 6.17
CA GLY A 148 -3.82 14.98 5.40
C GLY A 148 -4.22 16.45 5.27
N ALA A 149 -3.28 17.37 5.49
CA ALA A 149 -3.53 18.80 5.39
C ALA A 149 -2.26 19.57 5.02
N TYR A 150 -2.42 20.69 4.31
CA TYR A 150 -1.28 21.52 3.94
C TYR A 150 -1.67 22.97 3.62
N PHE A 151 -0.67 23.85 3.58
CA PHE A 151 -0.76 25.20 3.06
C PHE A 151 -0.08 25.26 1.69
N PRO A 152 -0.72 25.87 0.66
CA PRO A 152 -0.03 26.23 -0.57
C PRO A 152 1.20 27.09 -0.27
N LYS A 153 2.30 26.91 -1.01
CA LYS A 153 3.61 27.52 -0.74
C LYS A 153 3.52 29.02 -0.43
N GLU A 154 2.85 29.80 -1.27
CA GLU A 154 2.72 31.26 -1.09
C GLU A 154 2.02 31.65 0.22
N LYS A 155 0.97 30.91 0.60
CA LYS A 155 0.22 31.15 1.84
C LYS A 155 1.01 30.68 3.04
N ARG A 156 1.68 29.54 2.91
CA ARG A 156 2.55 28.94 3.93
C ARG A 156 3.63 29.91 4.37
N THR A 157 4.37 30.49 3.42
CA THR A 157 5.47 31.42 3.73
C THR A 157 4.95 32.65 4.45
N LYS A 158 3.88 33.29 3.95
CA LYS A 158 3.26 34.47 4.58
C LYS A 158 2.74 34.17 5.98
N PHE A 159 2.12 33.01 6.18
CA PHE A 159 1.57 32.61 7.47
C PHE A 159 2.68 32.27 8.48
N SER A 160 3.72 31.56 8.06
CA SER A 160 4.88 31.22 8.91
C SER A 160 5.53 32.45 9.56
N GLU A 161 5.58 33.58 8.85
CA GLU A 161 6.14 34.83 9.38
C GLU A 161 5.24 35.54 10.41
N ARG A 162 3.92 35.29 10.41
CA ARG A 162 2.95 36.10 11.18
C ARG A 162 2.15 35.34 12.23
N TRP A 163 2.07 34.01 12.13
CA TRP A 163 1.14 33.20 12.93
C TRP A 163 1.35 33.37 14.44
N ARG A 164 2.60 33.53 14.91
CA ARG A 164 2.92 33.77 16.34
C ARG A 164 2.28 35.04 16.89
N GLY A 165 2.36 36.13 16.13
CA GLY A 165 1.77 37.42 16.52
C GLY A 165 0.26 37.42 16.35
N ASN A 166 -0.26 36.80 15.29
CA ASN A 166 -1.70 36.72 15.02
C ASN A 166 -2.45 35.94 16.10
N LEU A 167 -1.82 34.94 16.72
CA LEU A 167 -2.44 34.07 17.71
C LEU A 167 -2.05 34.38 19.16
N ASP A 168 -1.26 35.44 19.37
CA ASP A 168 -0.71 35.82 20.68
C ASP A 168 -0.05 34.62 21.39
N VAL A 169 0.90 33.96 20.71
CA VAL A 169 1.56 32.76 21.23
C VAL A 169 2.46 33.14 22.40
N ASN A 170 2.13 32.63 23.58
CA ASN A 170 2.86 32.95 24.79
C ASN A 170 4.26 32.30 24.86
N ALA A 171 5.03 32.63 25.90
CA ALA A 171 6.37 32.08 26.12
C ALA A 171 6.42 30.55 26.35
N SER A 172 5.26 29.90 26.51
CA SER A 172 5.14 28.44 26.60
C SER A 172 4.74 27.78 25.27
N GLY A 173 4.60 28.56 24.19
CA GLY A 173 4.24 28.06 22.88
C GLY A 173 2.74 27.81 22.70
N LYS A 174 1.90 28.30 23.63
CA LYS A 174 0.45 28.15 23.58
C LYS A 174 -0.20 29.42 23.03
N PRO A 175 -1.10 29.31 22.03
CA PRO A 175 -1.95 30.43 21.60
C PRO A 175 -2.83 30.96 22.74
N GLU A 176 -2.95 32.28 22.91
CA GLU A 176 -3.84 32.93 23.89
C GLU A 176 -5.04 33.66 23.23
N THR A 177 -5.28 33.38 21.94
CA THR A 177 -6.40 33.94 21.19
C THR A 177 -7.77 33.45 21.68
N LYS A 178 -8.78 34.35 21.64
CA LYS A 178 -10.19 34.00 21.93
C LYS A 178 -10.90 33.35 20.75
N LYS A 179 -10.29 33.37 19.56
CA LYS A 179 -10.91 32.83 18.33
C LYS A 179 -10.58 31.33 18.18
N PRO A 180 -11.49 30.52 17.60
CA PRO A 180 -11.20 29.13 17.30
C PRO A 180 -9.98 28.99 16.37
N LEU A 181 -8.99 28.19 16.79
CA LEU A 181 -7.73 28.02 16.04
C LEU A 181 -7.97 27.53 14.61
N LEU A 182 -8.83 26.53 14.44
CA LEU A 182 -9.12 25.97 13.12
C LEU A 182 -9.63 27.03 12.11
N THR A 183 -10.45 27.97 12.58
CA THR A 183 -10.98 29.06 11.73
C THR A 183 -9.88 30.03 11.29
N GLU A 184 -8.93 30.34 12.18
CA GLU A 184 -7.78 31.18 11.83
C GLU A 184 -6.84 30.47 10.83
N PHE A 185 -6.57 29.18 11.03
CA PHE A 185 -5.70 28.42 10.10
C PHE A 185 -6.34 28.22 8.73
N THR A 186 -7.64 27.89 8.68
CA THR A 186 -8.37 27.74 7.41
C THR A 186 -8.51 29.08 6.67
N SER A 187 -8.76 30.19 7.38
CA SER A 187 -8.77 31.53 6.76
C SER A 187 -7.38 31.98 6.27
N ALA A 188 -6.32 31.55 6.94
CA ALA A 188 -4.94 31.71 6.48
C ALA A 188 -4.57 30.80 5.28
N GLY A 189 -5.43 29.84 4.93
CA GLY A 189 -5.30 28.98 3.75
C GLY A 189 -4.84 27.56 4.00
N LEU A 190 -5.08 27.01 5.19
CA LEU A 190 -4.96 25.57 5.45
C LEU A 190 -6.03 24.82 4.66
N ILE A 191 -5.61 23.78 3.94
CA ILE A 191 -6.47 22.97 3.07
C ILE A 191 -6.43 21.51 3.57
N ASP A 192 -7.60 20.89 3.72
CA ASP A 192 -7.73 19.42 3.78
C ASP A 192 -7.28 18.87 2.44
N ILE A 193 -6.32 17.95 2.45
CA ILE A 193 -5.69 17.45 1.23
C ILE A 193 -6.71 16.87 0.24
N THR A 194 -7.83 16.32 0.71
CA THR A 194 -8.87 15.71 -0.12
C THR A 194 -9.74 16.71 -0.89
N LYS A 195 -9.63 18.00 -0.55
CA LYS A 195 -10.22 19.09 -1.34
C LYS A 195 -9.38 19.44 -2.57
N ASP A 196 -8.13 18.96 -2.61
CA ASP A 196 -7.32 19.06 -3.80
C ASP A 196 -7.72 17.95 -4.80
N PRO A 197 -8.03 18.29 -6.06
CA PRO A 197 -8.42 17.31 -7.08
C PRO A 197 -7.41 16.17 -7.27
N ASP A 198 -6.11 16.45 -7.13
CA ASP A 198 -5.04 15.47 -7.32
C ASP A 198 -4.99 14.42 -6.18
N PHE A 199 -5.71 14.67 -5.09
CA PHE A 199 -5.74 13.84 -3.89
C PHE A 199 -7.16 13.51 -3.41
N ALA A 200 -8.20 13.74 -4.23
CA ALA A 200 -9.60 13.57 -3.82
C ALA A 200 -9.93 12.15 -3.31
N LYS A 201 -9.19 11.15 -3.80
CA LYS A 201 -9.34 9.71 -3.54
C LYS A 201 -8.20 9.10 -2.70
N ILE A 202 -7.36 9.93 -2.08
CA ILE A 202 -6.15 9.49 -1.37
C ILE A 202 -6.43 8.48 -0.24
N TYR A 203 -7.66 8.45 0.30
CA TYR A 203 -8.06 7.56 1.39
C TYR A 203 -9.00 6.43 0.95
N ASP A 204 -9.30 6.29 -0.35
CA ASP A 204 -10.25 5.27 -0.84
C ASP A 204 -9.76 3.84 -0.57
N GLY A 205 -8.43 3.64 -0.44
CA GLY A 205 -7.80 2.36 -0.11
C GLY A 205 -7.56 2.11 1.38
N LEU A 206 -7.89 3.06 2.26
CA LEU A 206 -7.78 2.86 3.71
C LEU A 206 -9.07 2.23 4.28
N PRO A 207 -8.97 1.40 5.33
CA PRO A 207 -10.13 0.88 6.04
C PRO A 207 -11.09 1.99 6.45
N LEU A 208 -12.38 1.79 6.21
CA LEU A 208 -13.40 2.71 6.66
C LEU A 208 -13.43 2.72 8.19
N GLU A 209 -13.24 3.89 8.79
CA GLU A 209 -13.49 4.04 10.22
C GLU A 209 -14.98 3.95 10.51
N ILE A 210 -15.37 3.00 11.35
CA ILE A 210 -16.75 2.82 11.78
C ILE A 210 -17.02 3.76 12.98
N PRO A 211 -17.93 4.75 12.87
CA PRO A 211 -18.21 5.66 13.97
C PRO A 211 -18.72 4.92 15.20
N GLY A 212 -18.08 5.12 16.36
CA GLY A 212 -18.44 4.46 17.63
C GLY A 212 -17.64 3.20 17.95
N ASP A 213 -16.72 2.80 17.07
CA ASP A 213 -15.78 1.71 17.31
C ASP A 213 -14.79 2.06 18.43
N ALA A 214 -14.90 1.34 19.55
CA ALA A 214 -14.07 1.55 20.73
C ALA A 214 -12.61 1.11 20.51
N GLU A 215 -12.38 0.06 19.70
CA GLU A 215 -11.06 -0.50 19.44
C GLU A 215 -10.25 0.45 18.55
N MET A 216 -10.86 0.96 17.46
CA MET A 216 -10.21 1.97 16.61
C MET A 216 -9.86 3.25 17.38
N ALA A 217 -10.72 3.68 18.30
CA ALA A 217 -10.46 4.84 19.14
C ALA A 217 -9.30 4.59 20.13
N GLU A 218 -9.20 3.38 20.68
CA GLU A 218 -8.10 2.97 21.55
C GLU A 218 -6.78 2.86 20.79
N GLU A 219 -6.80 2.29 19.58
CA GLU A 219 -5.65 2.20 18.68
C GLU A 219 -5.12 3.60 18.30
N ARG A 220 -6.03 4.54 18.00
CA ARG A 220 -5.64 5.95 17.76
C ARG A 220 -4.99 6.57 19.00
N ARG A 221 -5.52 6.34 20.21
CA ARG A 221 -4.91 6.88 21.44
C ARG A 221 -3.52 6.29 21.68
N PHE A 222 -3.36 5.00 21.45
CA PHE A 222 -2.08 4.30 21.57
C PHE A 222 -1.04 4.83 20.56
N PHE A 223 -1.44 5.03 19.31
CA PHE A 223 -0.56 5.65 18.31
C PHE A 223 -0.17 7.08 18.71
N MET A 224 -1.15 7.87 19.17
CA MET A 224 -0.95 9.27 19.57
C MET A 224 -0.04 9.44 20.79
N SER A 225 -0.01 8.48 21.73
CA SER A 225 0.91 8.57 22.88
C SER A 225 2.39 8.40 22.49
N HIS A 226 2.66 7.87 21.29
CA HIS A 226 3.99 7.57 20.79
C HIS A 226 4.45 8.47 19.64
N VAL A 227 3.56 9.32 19.09
CA VAL A 227 3.77 10.05 17.84
C VAL A 227 5.04 10.90 17.79
N GLU A 228 5.50 11.47 18.91
CA GLU A 228 6.75 12.27 18.97
C GLU A 228 8.01 11.44 18.68
N ASN A 229 7.94 10.12 18.82
CA ASN A 229 9.05 9.21 18.55
C ASN A 229 8.95 8.55 17.17
N LEU A 230 7.95 8.93 16.37
CA LEU A 230 7.72 8.43 15.02
C LEU A 230 8.20 9.44 13.97
N SER A 231 8.57 8.96 12.80
CA SER A 231 8.98 9.78 11.65
C SER A 231 8.79 9.05 10.33
N MET A 232 8.73 9.83 9.26
CA MET A 232 8.79 9.37 7.87
C MET A 232 10.10 9.83 7.26
N GLN A 233 10.83 8.93 6.61
CA GLN A 233 12.10 9.25 5.97
C GLN A 233 12.06 8.84 4.50
N MET A 234 12.40 9.76 3.62
CA MET A 234 12.67 9.47 2.22
C MET A 234 14.17 9.23 2.03
N THR A 235 14.52 8.06 1.50
CA THR A 235 15.89 7.75 1.10
C THR A 235 16.01 7.76 -0.41
N MET A 236 16.91 8.60 -0.94
CA MET A 236 17.29 8.61 -2.35
C MET A 236 18.39 7.59 -2.61
N THR A 237 18.17 6.67 -3.55
CA THR A 237 19.10 5.60 -3.91
C THR A 237 19.34 5.55 -5.41
N GLN A 238 20.45 4.95 -5.80
CA GLN A 238 20.89 4.76 -7.18
C GLN A 238 20.97 3.25 -7.38
N GLU A 239 20.14 2.72 -8.27
CA GLU A 239 20.05 1.27 -8.50
C GLU A 239 21.10 0.84 -9.52
N GLU A 240 21.17 1.54 -10.66
CA GLU A 240 22.25 1.35 -11.63
C GLU A 240 23.10 2.62 -11.77
N VAL A 241 24.43 2.46 -11.78
CA VAL A 241 25.35 3.57 -12.06
C VAL A 241 26.03 3.33 -13.42
N LEU A 242 25.31 3.68 -14.49
CA LEU A 242 25.77 3.47 -15.86
C LEU A 242 26.63 4.64 -16.38
N PHE A 243 27.70 4.33 -17.10
CA PHE A 243 28.52 5.32 -17.79
C PHE A 243 29.07 4.78 -19.11
N TYR A 244 29.34 5.65 -20.07
CA TYR A 244 30.07 5.32 -21.29
C TYR A 244 31.08 6.42 -21.60
N LYS A 245 32.38 6.11 -21.43
CA LYS A 245 33.49 7.08 -21.49
C LYS A 245 33.27 8.27 -20.54
N ASN A 246 32.81 9.41 -21.04
CA ASN A 246 32.56 10.66 -20.31
C ASN A 246 31.06 11.03 -20.25
N ILE A 247 30.18 10.11 -20.67
CA ILE A 247 28.73 10.21 -20.55
C ILE A 247 28.28 9.39 -19.34
N TYR A 248 27.46 9.97 -18.47
CA TYR A 248 27.02 9.36 -17.22
C TYR A 248 25.50 9.41 -17.15
N PHE A 249 24.83 8.30 -16.83
CA PHE A 249 23.38 8.23 -16.79
C PHE A 249 22.84 8.35 -15.37
N VAL A 250 21.82 9.17 -15.19
CA VAL A 250 21.11 9.32 -13.93
C VAL A 250 20.01 8.27 -13.84
N ASP A 251 20.16 7.37 -12.87
CA ASP A 251 19.14 6.44 -12.45
C ASP A 251 18.96 6.53 -10.93
N ALA A 252 17.97 7.32 -10.51
CA ALA A 252 17.75 7.63 -9.11
C ALA A 252 16.29 7.37 -8.73
N HIS A 253 16.13 6.65 -7.64
CA HIS A 253 14.86 6.22 -7.08
C HIS A 253 14.73 6.71 -5.63
N TYR A 254 13.51 6.75 -5.12
CA TYR A 254 13.24 7.10 -3.73
C TYR A 254 12.38 6.04 -3.08
N HIS A 255 12.60 5.86 -1.79
CA HIS A 255 11.80 4.98 -0.95
C HIS A 255 11.43 5.71 0.34
N VAL A 256 10.19 5.58 0.76
CA VAL A 256 9.71 6.10 2.04
C VAL A 256 9.69 4.97 3.06
N SER A 257 10.22 5.23 4.24
CA SER A 257 10.22 4.29 5.36
C SER A 257 9.88 4.99 6.67
N SER A 258 9.22 4.29 7.57
CA SER A 258 8.97 4.78 8.92
C SER A 258 10.16 4.57 9.83
N VAL A 259 10.30 5.47 10.79
CA VAL A 259 11.34 5.42 11.80
C VAL A 259 10.69 5.51 13.17
N VAL A 260 10.92 4.49 13.98
CA VAL A 260 10.43 4.36 15.35
C VAL A 260 11.62 4.44 16.31
N ARG A 261 11.71 5.53 17.08
CA ARG A 261 12.84 5.78 18.00
C ARG A 261 12.65 5.20 19.41
N LEU A 262 11.63 4.38 19.60
CA LEU A 262 11.30 3.77 20.89
C LEU A 262 12.18 2.55 21.16
N MET A 263 12.76 2.51 22.36
CA MET A 263 13.59 1.41 22.85
C MET A 263 12.76 0.35 23.57
N ASP A 264 13.33 -0.84 23.80
CA ASP A 264 12.64 -2.00 24.37
C ASP A 264 12.11 -1.79 25.79
N ASN A 265 12.61 -0.79 26.50
CA ASN A 265 12.10 -0.40 27.82
C ASN A 265 10.94 0.62 27.76
N GLN A 266 10.57 1.07 26.57
CA GLN A 266 9.51 2.07 26.33
C GLN A 266 8.32 1.47 25.57
N ILE A 267 8.56 0.44 24.76
CA ILE A 267 7.53 -0.27 24.02
C ILE A 267 7.89 -1.76 23.98
N ASP A 268 6.88 -2.60 24.15
CA ASP A 268 6.99 -4.05 23.99
C ASP A 268 6.86 -4.45 22.52
N HIS A 269 7.12 -5.72 22.21
CA HIS A 269 7.03 -6.23 20.84
C HIS A 269 5.63 -6.05 20.25
N THR A 270 4.58 -6.35 21.02
CA THR A 270 3.18 -6.21 20.57
C THR A 270 2.84 -4.76 20.25
N GLY A 271 3.24 -3.82 21.11
CA GLY A 271 3.07 -2.40 20.85
C GLY A 271 3.83 -1.92 19.61
N TYR A 272 5.05 -2.44 19.40
CA TYR A 272 5.85 -2.10 18.21
C TYR A 272 5.17 -2.58 16.92
N GLU A 273 4.71 -3.82 16.87
CA GLU A 273 3.99 -4.38 15.70
C GLU A 273 2.73 -3.57 15.40
N ARG A 274 1.94 -3.20 16.42
CA ARG A 274 0.77 -2.31 16.26
C ARG A 274 1.13 -0.98 15.60
N LEU A 275 2.19 -0.32 16.09
CA LEU A 275 2.67 0.92 15.48
C LEU A 275 3.12 0.69 14.04
N LYS A 276 3.89 -0.37 13.77
CA LYS A 276 4.43 -0.69 12.45
C LYS A 276 3.32 -0.93 11.44
N THR A 277 2.32 -1.75 11.76
CA THR A 277 1.18 -2.01 10.87
C THR A 277 0.50 -0.71 10.44
N ARG A 278 0.27 0.20 11.40
CA ARG A 278 -0.33 1.51 11.10
C ARG A 278 0.59 2.40 10.27
N LEU A 279 1.90 2.42 10.58
CA LEU A 279 2.90 3.20 9.84
C LEU A 279 3.03 2.72 8.39
N GLN A 280 2.99 1.41 8.15
CA GLN A 280 3.11 0.82 6.82
C GLN A 280 2.01 1.30 5.87
N MET A 281 0.76 1.37 6.34
CA MET A 281 -0.36 1.90 5.54
C MET A 281 -0.10 3.34 5.07
N HIS A 282 0.54 4.13 5.92
CA HIS A 282 0.89 5.49 5.57
C HIS A 282 2.13 5.58 4.67
N GLU A 283 3.11 4.68 4.81
CA GLU A 283 4.24 4.58 3.88
C GLU A 283 3.74 4.31 2.47
N GLU A 284 2.84 3.34 2.31
CA GLU A 284 2.19 2.99 1.04
C GLU A 284 1.41 4.19 0.48
N LEU A 285 0.57 4.83 1.31
CA LEU A 285 -0.17 6.02 0.92
C LEU A 285 0.73 7.15 0.41
N ILE A 286 1.85 7.44 1.10
CA ILE A 286 2.79 8.47 0.67
C ILE A 286 3.49 8.05 -0.62
N GLN A 287 3.99 6.82 -0.69
CA GLN A 287 4.75 6.31 -1.83
C GLN A 287 3.93 6.37 -3.12
N GLU A 288 2.64 6.05 -3.07
CA GLU A 288 1.73 6.06 -4.20
C GLU A 288 1.31 7.47 -4.63
N ASN A 289 1.16 8.41 -3.68
CA ASN A 289 0.52 9.69 -3.95
C ASN A 289 1.48 10.89 -4.06
N ILE A 290 2.73 10.81 -3.59
CA ILE A 290 3.64 11.98 -3.57
C ILE A 290 3.89 12.58 -4.96
N ALA A 291 3.81 11.77 -6.01
CA ALA A 291 3.99 12.17 -7.40
C ALA A 291 2.68 12.59 -8.12
N ASN A 292 1.53 12.68 -7.46
CA ASN A 292 0.26 13.01 -8.13
C ASN A 292 0.23 14.44 -8.69
N LYS A 293 0.86 15.39 -7.99
CA LYS A 293 0.96 16.78 -8.40
C LYS A 293 2.09 17.03 -9.39
N GLN A 294 1.82 17.76 -10.46
CA GLN A 294 2.83 18.13 -11.46
C GLN A 294 4.01 18.92 -10.87
N GLU A 295 3.73 19.89 -9.99
CA GLU A 295 4.79 20.65 -9.31
C GLU A 295 5.69 19.74 -8.48
N MET A 296 5.10 18.73 -7.81
CA MET A 296 5.83 17.77 -7.00
C MET A 296 6.67 16.82 -7.84
N ARG A 297 6.14 16.30 -8.96
CA ARG A 297 6.95 15.53 -9.92
C ARG A 297 8.19 16.29 -10.35
N ARG A 298 8.04 17.59 -10.67
CA ARG A 298 9.18 18.45 -11.01
C ARG A 298 10.20 18.58 -9.86
N GLN A 299 9.74 18.73 -8.62
CA GLN A 299 10.65 18.77 -7.46
C GLN A 299 11.37 17.42 -7.27
N LEU A 300 10.68 16.29 -7.46
CA LEU A 300 11.26 14.95 -7.38
C LEU A 300 12.30 14.72 -8.48
N GLU A 301 12.06 15.17 -9.71
CA GLU A 301 13.07 15.08 -10.80
C GLU A 301 14.32 15.91 -10.50
N LEU A 302 14.17 17.12 -9.94
CA LEU A 302 15.32 17.90 -9.46
C LEU A 302 16.04 17.20 -8.29
N LEU A 303 15.31 16.57 -7.38
CA LEU A 303 15.87 15.82 -6.27
C LEU A 303 16.65 14.58 -6.74
N LYS A 304 16.17 13.89 -7.78
CA LYS A 304 16.90 12.79 -8.44
C LYS A 304 18.24 13.25 -9.04
N ILE A 305 18.26 14.42 -9.67
CA ILE A 305 19.51 15.02 -10.16
C ILE A 305 20.44 15.36 -8.99
N ILE A 306 19.92 16.02 -7.96
CA ILE A 306 20.69 16.38 -6.76
C ILE A 306 21.27 15.11 -6.12
N SER A 307 20.46 14.07 -5.93
CA SER A 307 20.89 12.82 -5.30
C SER A 307 21.94 12.07 -6.10
N TYR A 308 21.91 12.15 -7.43
CA TYR A 308 22.96 11.59 -8.27
C TYR A 308 24.25 12.44 -8.23
N LEU A 309 24.11 13.77 -8.35
CA LEU A 309 25.24 14.68 -8.39
C LEU A 309 26.06 14.68 -7.10
N VAL A 310 25.46 14.41 -5.94
CA VAL A 310 26.18 14.39 -4.65
C VAL A 310 27.31 13.35 -4.61
N PRO A 311 27.04 12.03 -4.73
CA PRO A 311 28.10 11.03 -4.80
C PRO A 311 28.98 11.18 -6.05
N PHE A 312 28.44 11.65 -7.19
CA PHE A 312 29.22 11.92 -8.40
C PHE A 312 30.29 12.99 -8.15
N LEU A 313 29.90 14.13 -7.57
CA LEU A 313 30.81 15.23 -7.25
C LEU A 313 31.79 14.87 -6.13
N LEU A 314 31.39 14.06 -5.15
CA LEU A 314 32.32 13.51 -4.16
C LEU A 314 33.39 12.62 -4.82
N GLY A 315 33.00 11.78 -5.77
CA GLY A 315 33.94 10.98 -6.56
C GLY A 315 34.87 11.83 -7.43
N MET A 316 34.33 12.83 -8.13
CA MET A 316 35.14 13.79 -8.91
C MET A 316 36.15 14.52 -8.04
N ARG A 317 35.76 14.93 -6.82
CA ARG A 317 36.65 15.55 -5.83
C ARG A 317 37.81 14.64 -5.45
N LYS A 318 37.56 13.34 -5.26
CA LYS A 318 38.60 12.33 -4.97
C LYS A 318 39.58 12.16 -6.14
N ARG A 319 39.12 12.41 -7.37
CA ARG A 319 39.94 12.46 -8.60
C ARG A 319 40.50 13.84 -8.89
N MET A 320 40.43 14.75 -7.91
CA MET A 320 40.97 16.09 -7.99
C MET A 320 40.41 16.91 -9.15
N LYS A 321 39.17 16.61 -9.53
CA LYS A 321 38.38 17.38 -10.49
C LYS A 321 37.36 18.21 -9.72
N ILE A 322 37.17 19.46 -10.10
CA ILE A 322 36.14 20.35 -9.54
C ILE A 322 35.39 21.03 -10.68
N PRO A 323 34.06 21.18 -10.59
CA PRO A 323 33.30 21.91 -11.60
C PRO A 323 33.85 23.31 -11.81
N ASP A 324 34.07 23.68 -13.07
CA ASP A 324 34.51 25.02 -13.46
C ASP A 324 33.32 26.00 -13.33
N VAL A 325 33.22 26.64 -12.17
CA VAL A 325 32.12 27.54 -11.83
C VAL A 325 32.05 28.79 -12.71
N LEU A 326 33.13 29.12 -13.43
CA LEU A 326 33.21 30.24 -14.37
C LEU A 326 32.57 29.91 -15.72
N LYS A 327 32.51 28.62 -16.08
CA LYS A 327 31.79 28.11 -17.26
C LYS A 327 30.33 27.76 -16.98
N LEU A 328 29.81 28.15 -15.83
CA LEU A 328 28.40 28.00 -15.46
C LEU A 328 27.62 29.31 -15.71
N MET A 329 26.31 29.19 -15.87
CA MET A 329 25.40 30.34 -16.04
C MET A 329 25.38 31.25 -14.81
N PRO A 330 25.03 32.55 -14.94
CA PRO A 330 24.88 33.45 -13.79
C PRO A 330 23.97 32.89 -12.70
N SER A 331 24.31 33.12 -11.43
CA SER A 331 23.52 32.63 -10.29
C SER A 331 22.14 33.25 -10.24
N TYR A 332 21.23 32.57 -9.56
CA TYR A 332 20.04 33.24 -9.06
C TYR A 332 20.41 34.29 -8.01
N SER A 333 19.55 35.30 -7.89
CA SER A 333 19.63 36.28 -6.80
C SER A 333 19.34 35.62 -5.45
N ASN A 334 19.77 36.27 -4.37
CA ASN A 334 19.48 35.78 -3.01
C ASN A 334 17.97 35.71 -2.74
N ASP A 335 17.18 36.64 -3.29
CA ASP A 335 15.72 36.66 -3.11
C ASP A 335 15.04 35.48 -3.82
N GLU A 336 15.52 35.10 -5.02
CA GLU A 336 15.03 33.94 -5.76
C GLU A 336 15.35 32.61 -5.05
N CYS A 337 16.47 32.56 -4.31
CA CYS A 337 16.91 31.37 -3.60
C CYS A 337 16.46 31.31 -2.13
N ARG A 338 15.67 32.28 -1.62
CA ARG A 338 15.25 32.31 -0.21
C ARG A 338 14.54 31.01 0.18
N THR A 339 14.95 30.44 1.31
CA THR A 339 14.43 29.19 1.87
C THR A 339 13.52 29.44 3.06
N GLU A 340 12.57 28.54 3.28
CA GLU A 340 11.73 28.55 4.48
C GLU A 340 12.51 27.93 5.66
N ARG A 341 12.76 28.73 6.69
CA ARG A 341 13.46 28.28 7.91
C ARG A 341 12.57 27.47 8.84
N GLU A 342 11.30 27.82 8.85
CA GLU A 342 10.29 27.26 9.72
C GLU A 342 8.98 27.13 8.94
N LEU A 343 8.25 26.08 9.26
CA LEU A 343 6.95 25.75 8.70
C LEU A 343 5.89 25.93 9.78
N PRO A 344 4.74 26.55 9.45
CA PRO A 344 3.66 26.71 10.41
C PRO A 344 3.13 25.33 10.80
N PRO A 345 2.51 25.23 11.98
CA PRO A 345 1.97 23.96 12.40
C PRO A 345 0.69 23.61 11.62
N LEU A 346 0.25 22.35 11.67
CA LEU A 346 -0.96 21.88 10.99
C LEU A 346 -2.02 21.52 12.04
N ILE A 347 -3.25 22.00 11.86
CA ILE A 347 -4.39 21.70 12.74
C ILE A 347 -5.43 20.91 11.95
N MET A 348 -5.75 19.71 12.40
CA MET A 348 -6.78 18.88 11.77
C MET A 348 -8.15 19.27 12.30
N GLY A 349 -9.07 19.62 11.40
CA GLY A 349 -10.46 19.88 11.76
C GLY A 349 -11.26 18.59 11.88
N GLN A 350 -12.33 18.57 12.70
CA GLN A 350 -13.21 17.39 12.82
C GLN A 350 -13.80 16.97 11.47
N ASP A 351 -14.03 17.91 10.56
CA ASP A 351 -14.55 17.68 9.22
C ASP A 351 -13.49 17.14 8.22
N PHE A 352 -12.22 17.04 8.63
CA PHE A 352 -11.17 16.58 7.72
C PHE A 352 -11.29 15.08 7.52
N LYS A 353 -11.05 14.61 6.28
CA LYS A 353 -11.17 13.19 5.94
C LYS A 353 -10.06 12.32 6.55
N CYS A 354 -8.88 12.87 6.80
CA CYS A 354 -7.82 12.13 7.50
C CYS A 354 -8.18 11.96 8.97
N LYS A 355 -8.45 10.72 9.39
CA LYS A 355 -8.82 10.37 10.77
C LYS A 355 -7.67 9.76 11.57
N ASN A 356 -6.46 9.80 11.03
CA ASN A 356 -5.31 9.13 11.62
C ASN A 356 -4.80 9.76 12.93
N PHE A 357 -5.16 11.03 13.18
CA PHE A 357 -4.76 11.81 14.36
C PHE A 357 -5.97 12.28 15.15
N SER A 358 -5.79 12.57 16.44
CA SER A 358 -6.86 13.09 17.28
C SER A 358 -7.14 14.58 16.99
N PHE A 359 -8.42 14.98 17.07
CA PHE A 359 -8.92 16.33 16.75
C PHE A 359 -8.91 17.30 17.95
N ASN A 360 -7.94 17.18 18.85
CA ASN A 360 -7.79 18.10 19.99
C ASN A 360 -6.67 19.10 19.73
N GLU A 361 -6.63 20.21 20.48
CA GLU A 361 -5.64 21.31 20.39
C GLU A 361 -4.18 20.90 20.72
N HIS A 362 -3.83 19.64 20.50
CA HIS A 362 -2.51 19.06 20.64
C HIS A 362 -1.96 18.78 19.25
N TYR A 363 -0.88 19.48 18.92
CA TYR A 363 -0.22 19.34 17.64
C TYR A 363 0.58 18.05 17.58
N CYS A 364 0.53 17.38 16.43
CA CYS A 364 1.39 16.25 16.14
C CYS A 364 2.63 16.76 15.42
N HIS A 365 3.80 16.59 16.03
CA HIS A 365 5.05 16.94 15.37
C HIS A 365 5.46 15.81 14.44
N LEU A 366 5.51 16.09 13.14
CA LEU A 366 6.16 15.20 12.21
C LEU A 366 7.60 15.61 11.98
N HIS A 367 8.49 14.65 12.15
CA HIS A 367 9.87 14.67 11.73
C HIS A 367 9.95 13.98 10.36
N GLY A 368 9.73 14.74 9.28
CA GLY A 368 10.11 14.30 7.94
C GLY A 368 11.63 14.32 7.79
N GLY A 369 12.16 13.62 6.80
CA GLY A 369 13.56 13.81 6.43
C GLY A 369 13.89 13.20 5.07
N ILE A 370 14.90 13.77 4.42
CA ILE A 370 15.44 13.27 3.16
C ILE A 370 16.92 12.99 3.34
N THR A 371 17.31 11.75 3.06
CA THR A 371 18.70 11.29 3.06
C THR A 371 19.10 10.78 1.69
N ILE A 372 20.36 10.97 1.32
CA ILE A 372 20.91 10.52 0.03
C ILE A 372 21.90 9.39 0.33
N ASP A 373 21.67 8.23 -0.28
CA ASP A 373 22.63 7.12 -0.22
C ASP A 373 23.91 7.51 -0.97
N LEU A 374 25.01 7.52 -0.23
CA LEU A 374 26.34 7.81 -0.75
C LEU A 374 27.08 6.54 -1.18
N GLU A 375 26.68 5.39 -0.63
CA GLU A 375 27.29 4.08 -0.88
C GLU A 375 26.60 3.43 -2.08
N THR A 376 26.69 4.05 -3.26
CA THR A 376 26.06 3.56 -4.51
C THR A 376 26.60 2.19 -4.96
N ASP A 377 25.93 1.54 -5.91
CA ASP A 377 26.49 0.35 -6.58
C ASP A 377 27.73 0.66 -7.41
N LEU A 378 28.47 -0.39 -7.77
CA LEU A 378 29.65 -0.26 -8.63
C LEU A 378 29.24 0.28 -10.01
N MET A 379 30.05 1.18 -10.55
CA MET A 379 29.81 1.74 -11.88
C MET A 379 29.95 0.66 -12.95
N GLN A 380 28.99 0.62 -13.88
CA GLN A 380 28.96 -0.33 -14.99
C GLN A 380 29.04 0.40 -16.33
N GLU A 381 29.75 -0.18 -17.29
CA GLU A 381 29.87 0.41 -18.63
C GLU A 381 28.58 0.16 -19.43
N ALA A 382 27.95 1.24 -19.89
CA ALA A 382 26.73 1.18 -20.68
C ALA A 382 26.99 0.57 -22.08
N PRO A 383 25.96 0.08 -22.79
CA PRO A 383 26.09 -0.41 -24.15
C PRO A 383 26.79 0.61 -25.08
N ASN A 384 27.52 0.10 -26.07
CA ASN A 384 28.36 0.94 -26.92
C ASN A 384 27.53 1.95 -27.74
N LEU A 385 27.65 3.23 -27.38
CA LEU A 385 26.96 4.34 -28.05
C LEU A 385 27.48 4.67 -29.46
N GLY A 386 28.60 4.07 -29.90
CA GLY A 386 29.11 4.22 -31.27
C GLY A 386 29.25 5.69 -31.72
N ASN A 387 28.62 6.03 -32.87
CA ASN A 387 28.63 7.39 -33.43
C ASN A 387 27.83 8.39 -32.58
N GLN A 388 26.81 7.95 -31.83
CA GLN A 388 25.99 8.82 -30.99
C GLN A 388 26.81 9.46 -29.86
N HIS A 389 27.87 8.79 -29.40
CA HIS A 389 28.77 9.33 -28.36
C HIS A 389 29.34 10.69 -28.75
N SER A 390 29.90 10.80 -29.97
CA SER A 390 30.49 12.05 -30.45
C SER A 390 29.42 13.12 -30.71
N GLU A 391 28.27 12.71 -31.25
CA GLU A 391 27.14 13.60 -31.52
C GLU A 391 26.58 14.23 -30.24
N ILE A 392 26.33 13.43 -29.19
CA ILE A 392 25.81 13.90 -27.90
C ILE A 392 26.76 14.94 -27.29
N ILE A 393 28.06 14.65 -27.26
CA ILE A 393 29.06 15.56 -26.70
C ILE A 393 29.13 16.85 -27.50
N GLN A 394 29.21 16.75 -28.83
CA GLN A 394 29.36 17.92 -29.69
C GLN A 394 28.13 18.82 -29.62
N THR A 395 26.93 18.24 -29.55
CA THR A 395 25.66 18.97 -29.37
C THR A 395 25.62 19.65 -28.00
N ALA A 396 25.92 18.93 -26.93
CA ALA A 396 25.92 19.48 -25.57
C ALA A 396 26.93 20.63 -25.40
N ILE A 397 28.13 20.52 -25.98
CA ILE A 397 29.13 21.60 -25.97
C ILE A 397 28.64 22.80 -26.79
N THR A 398 28.07 22.57 -27.97
CA THR A 398 27.65 23.65 -28.87
C THR A 398 26.52 24.47 -28.25
N GLU A 399 25.52 23.79 -27.70
CA GLU A 399 24.42 24.46 -27.00
C GLU A 399 24.89 25.20 -25.74
N LEU A 400 25.77 24.60 -24.93
CA LEU A 400 26.36 25.28 -23.79
C LEU A 400 27.12 26.55 -24.21
N LYS A 401 27.91 26.49 -25.29
CA LYS A 401 28.62 27.67 -25.83
C LYS A 401 27.66 28.74 -26.30
N ASN A 402 26.58 28.37 -27.00
CA ASN A 402 25.56 29.32 -27.46
C ASN A 402 24.89 30.03 -26.28
N VAL A 403 24.59 29.28 -25.22
CA VAL A 403 23.94 29.79 -24.00
C VAL A 403 24.87 30.74 -23.21
N LEU A 404 26.18 30.52 -23.24
CA LEU A 404 27.17 31.37 -22.54
C LEU A 404 27.58 32.65 -23.32
N GLN A 405 27.16 32.84 -24.57
CA GLN A 405 27.49 34.04 -25.35
C GLN A 405 26.77 35.30 -24.82
N GLN A 406 27.51 36.41 -24.74
CA GLN A 406 27.09 37.65 -24.05
C GLN A 406 25.79 38.29 -24.60
N ASP A 407 25.51 38.15 -25.90
CA ASP A 407 24.31 38.73 -26.54
C ASP A 407 22.98 37.99 -26.21
N GLN A 408 23.04 36.84 -25.52
CA GLN A 408 21.85 36.02 -25.20
C GLN A 408 21.53 35.90 -23.70
N LEU A 409 22.25 36.61 -22.81
CA LEU A 409 22.05 36.58 -21.35
C LEU A 409 20.69 37.15 -20.87
N MET A 410 19.85 37.61 -21.80
CA MET A 410 18.51 38.17 -21.55
C MET A 410 17.36 37.21 -21.88
N LYS A 411 17.64 35.96 -22.28
CA LYS A 411 16.57 34.97 -22.53
C LYS A 411 15.95 34.48 -21.22
N GLU A 412 14.63 34.35 -21.19
CA GLU A 412 13.89 33.82 -20.03
C GLU A 412 14.14 32.32 -19.80
N HIS A 413 14.41 31.56 -20.88
CA HIS A 413 14.59 30.11 -20.85
C HIS A 413 15.84 29.67 -21.62
N TYR A 414 16.65 28.83 -20.98
CA TYR A 414 17.89 28.26 -21.52
C TYR A 414 17.75 26.75 -21.67
N ASN A 415 17.34 26.28 -22.85
CA ASN A 415 17.01 24.88 -23.09
C ASN A 415 18.24 23.96 -22.97
N ILE A 416 18.03 22.76 -22.45
CA ILE A 416 19.03 21.69 -22.43
C ILE A 416 18.77 20.76 -23.63
N PRO A 417 19.79 20.37 -24.42
CA PRO A 417 19.60 19.49 -25.57
C PRO A 417 19.06 18.12 -25.13
N ILE A 418 18.09 17.61 -25.88
CA ILE A 418 17.46 16.29 -25.65
C ILE A 418 17.95 15.31 -26.71
N HIS A 419 18.43 14.15 -26.27
CA HIS A 419 18.83 13.04 -27.14
C HIS A 419 17.99 11.79 -26.88
N LYS A 420 17.77 11.00 -27.92
CA LYS A 420 17.05 9.73 -27.85
C LYS A 420 18.03 8.56 -27.91
N ILE A 421 18.02 7.71 -26.89
CA ILE A 421 18.83 6.49 -26.80
C ILE A 421 17.87 5.35 -26.49
N ASP A 422 17.85 4.32 -27.33
CA ASP A 422 16.99 3.13 -27.19
C ASP A 422 15.52 3.45 -26.91
N GLY A 423 14.99 4.49 -27.57
CA GLY A 423 13.60 4.95 -27.43
C GLY A 423 13.31 5.82 -26.20
N LYS A 424 14.27 5.98 -25.28
CA LYS A 424 14.16 6.87 -24.12
C LYS A 424 14.78 8.24 -24.41
N GLN A 425 14.15 9.30 -23.93
CA GLN A 425 14.64 10.68 -24.08
C GLN A 425 15.48 11.09 -22.85
N TYR A 426 16.60 11.78 -23.10
CA TYR A 426 17.51 12.25 -22.07
C TYR A 426 17.94 13.70 -22.30
N TYR A 427 17.92 14.52 -21.26
CA TYR A 427 18.63 15.80 -21.22
C TYR A 427 20.14 15.56 -21.15
N ALA A 428 20.91 16.17 -22.05
CA ALA A 428 22.37 16.08 -22.08
C ALA A 428 23.02 17.32 -21.42
N ILE A 429 23.39 17.19 -20.14
CA ILE A 429 23.91 18.29 -19.33
C ILE A 429 25.44 18.23 -19.32
N ALA A 430 26.08 19.18 -20.01
CA ALA A 430 27.53 19.32 -20.03
C ALA A 430 28.04 20.04 -18.77
N ILE A 431 28.97 19.41 -18.04
CA ILE A 431 29.66 19.98 -16.89
C ILE A 431 31.16 19.95 -17.17
N SER A 432 31.76 21.14 -17.26
CA SER A 432 33.21 21.29 -17.38
C SER A 432 33.88 21.23 -16.01
N PHE A 433 35.04 20.60 -15.95
CA PHE A 433 35.85 20.43 -14.76
C PHE A 433 37.24 21.05 -14.96
N GLU A 434 37.81 21.55 -13.88
CA GLU A 434 39.22 21.89 -13.77
C GLU A 434 39.94 20.88 -12.87
N THR A 435 41.23 20.64 -13.11
CA THR A 435 42.05 19.74 -12.28
C THR A 435 42.83 20.54 -11.26
N PHE A 436 42.87 20.10 -9.99
CA PHE A 436 43.64 20.75 -8.94
C PHE A 436 44.64 19.79 -8.28
N TYR A 437 45.86 20.22 -7.93
CA TYR A 437 46.85 19.32 -7.31
C TYR A 437 46.89 19.48 -5.78
N GLY A 438 47.22 18.39 -5.08
CA GLY A 438 47.40 18.35 -3.62
C GLY A 438 48.73 18.95 -3.16
N ALA A 439 49.76 19.01 -4.02
CA ALA A 439 51.07 19.61 -3.77
C ALA A 439 51.32 20.80 -4.72
N SER A 440 51.99 21.87 -4.26
CA SER A 440 52.00 23.24 -4.83
C SER A 440 52.30 23.35 -6.33
N PRO A 441 51.58 24.21 -7.10
CA PRO A 441 50.54 25.14 -6.67
C PRO A 441 49.16 24.49 -6.46
N HIS A 442 48.48 24.92 -5.40
CA HIS A 442 47.50 24.17 -4.61
C HIS A 442 46.07 24.74 -4.69
N ARG A 443 45.10 23.92 -5.12
CA ARG A 443 43.66 24.25 -5.28
C ARG A 443 43.38 25.36 -6.31
N PRO A 444 42.18 25.41 -6.94
CA PRO A 444 41.79 26.57 -7.72
C PRO A 444 41.78 27.81 -6.82
N LEU A 445 42.24 28.95 -7.34
CA LEU A 445 42.44 30.19 -6.58
C LEU A 445 41.18 30.60 -5.80
N TRP A 446 40.00 30.40 -6.38
CA TRP A 446 38.73 30.73 -5.74
C TRP A 446 38.45 29.82 -4.53
N VAL A 447 38.63 28.51 -4.65
CA VAL A 447 38.45 27.56 -3.53
C VAL A 447 39.41 27.90 -2.40
N ARG A 448 40.67 28.19 -2.75
CA ARG A 448 41.69 28.60 -1.78
C ARG A 448 41.27 29.86 -1.04
N ALA A 449 40.85 30.91 -1.77
CA ALA A 449 40.39 32.16 -1.17
C ALA A 449 39.23 31.93 -0.19
N TYR A 450 38.26 31.09 -0.54
CA TYR A 450 37.16 30.72 0.36
C TYR A 450 37.65 29.99 1.62
N CYS A 451 38.52 29.00 1.48
CA CYS A 451 39.08 28.28 2.63
C CYS A 451 39.88 29.20 3.56
N ASP A 452 40.72 30.08 2.99
CA ASP A 452 41.54 31.04 3.75
C ASP A 452 40.65 32.03 4.52
N GLU A 453 39.55 32.51 3.92
CA GLU A 453 38.57 33.36 4.62
C GLU A 453 37.82 32.61 5.74
N MET A 454 37.43 31.35 5.52
CA MET A 454 36.83 30.53 6.58
C MET A 454 37.79 30.32 7.77
N ASP A 455 39.06 30.05 7.50
CA ASP A 455 40.08 29.87 8.53
C ASP A 455 40.32 31.15 9.33
N LYS A 456 40.28 32.33 8.69
CA LYS A 456 40.31 33.63 9.40
C LYS A 456 39.12 33.85 10.33
N MET A 457 37.94 33.30 10.01
CA MET A 457 36.74 33.43 10.84
C MET A 457 36.71 32.50 12.06
N LYS A 458 37.36 31.33 12.00
CA LYS A 458 37.32 30.29 13.06
C LYS A 458 37.63 30.84 14.46
N PRO A 459 38.74 31.57 14.70
CA PRO A 459 39.06 32.08 16.05
C PRO A 459 38.05 33.11 16.57
N LYS A 460 37.40 33.85 15.67
CA LYS A 460 36.46 34.93 16.02
C LYS A 460 35.03 34.42 16.27
N ARG A 461 34.62 33.35 15.57
CA ARG A 461 33.22 32.90 15.52
C ARG A 461 32.95 31.64 16.34
N LEU A 462 33.83 30.64 16.35
CA LEU A 462 33.60 29.35 17.03
C LEU A 462 33.58 29.39 18.57
N PRO A 463 34.18 30.39 19.26
CA PRO A 463 33.86 30.64 20.66
C PRO A 463 32.39 31.09 20.78
N ILE A 464 31.53 30.17 21.22
CA ILE A 464 30.13 30.49 21.51
C ILE A 464 30.02 30.84 23.00
N ALA A 465 29.56 32.06 23.27
CA ALA A 465 29.27 32.51 24.64
C ALA A 465 28.06 31.78 25.22
N ASP A 466 28.02 31.59 26.54
CA ASP A 466 26.92 30.90 27.23
C ASP A 466 25.57 31.59 27.04
N SER A 467 25.57 32.92 26.92
CA SER A 467 24.36 33.69 26.59
C SER A 467 23.76 33.24 25.26
N HIS A 468 24.58 33.13 24.21
CA HIS A 468 24.13 32.71 22.89
C HIS A 468 23.67 31.25 22.88
N ILE A 469 24.36 30.34 23.59
CA ILE A 469 23.92 28.94 23.74
C ILE A 469 22.52 28.90 24.37
N HIS A 470 22.32 29.66 25.45
CA HIS A 470 21.03 29.71 26.14
C HIS A 470 19.92 30.31 25.26
N GLU A 471 20.26 31.33 24.47
CA GLU A 471 19.32 31.98 23.54
C GLU A 471 18.86 31.02 22.44
N GLN A 472 19.77 30.22 21.87
CA GLN A 472 19.43 29.19 20.89
C GLN A 472 18.60 28.06 21.52
N PHE A 473 18.93 27.62 22.74
CA PHE A 473 18.07 26.67 23.45
C PHE A 473 16.67 27.24 23.73
N LYS A 474 16.57 28.53 24.05
CA LYS A 474 15.28 29.20 24.27
C LYS A 474 14.48 29.26 22.96
N LYS A 475 15.13 29.56 21.83
CA LYS A 475 14.51 29.61 20.50
C LYS A 475 13.90 28.25 20.11
N ASN A 476 14.65 27.16 20.28
CA ASN A 476 14.22 25.85 19.77
C ASN A 476 13.31 25.09 20.76
N PHE A 477 13.50 25.26 22.07
CA PHE A 477 12.84 24.43 23.10
C PHE A 477 11.99 25.21 24.10
N GLY A 478 11.94 26.53 23.99
CA GLY A 478 11.21 27.40 24.90
C GLY A 478 11.91 27.57 26.24
N TYR A 479 11.46 28.56 27.00
CA TYR A 479 12.15 29.01 28.22
C TYR A 479 12.28 27.91 29.29
N LYS A 480 11.21 27.14 29.54
CA LYS A 480 11.17 26.11 30.60
C LYS A 480 12.19 24.99 30.38
N LYS A 481 12.30 24.47 29.15
CA LYS A 481 13.26 23.41 28.81
C LYS A 481 14.68 23.97 28.72
N ALA A 482 14.85 25.16 28.15
CA ALA A 482 16.16 25.81 28.02
C ALA A 482 16.89 26.05 29.36
N ILE A 483 16.15 26.26 30.46
CA ILE A 483 16.75 26.35 31.81
C ILE A 483 17.42 25.03 32.21
N LYS A 484 16.76 23.89 31.96
CA LYS A 484 17.32 22.56 32.27
C LYS A 484 18.57 22.28 31.44
N PHE A 485 18.63 22.81 30.22
CA PHE A 485 19.75 22.62 29.29
C PHE A 485 20.96 23.48 29.62
N LYS A 486 20.86 24.42 30.58
CA LYS A 486 22.02 25.13 31.13
C LYS A 486 23.03 24.17 31.78
N THR A 487 22.55 23.04 32.32
CA THR A 487 23.43 21.99 32.84
C THR A 487 24.18 21.36 31.67
N PRO A 488 25.53 21.44 31.61
CA PRO A 488 26.29 20.99 30.44
C PRO A 488 26.03 19.54 30.02
N THR A 489 25.78 18.64 30.98
CA THR A 489 25.49 17.23 30.73
C THR A 489 24.14 17.00 30.04
N ILE A 490 23.12 17.79 30.37
CA ILE A 490 21.80 17.71 29.74
C ILE A 490 21.85 18.44 28.39
N GLY A 491 22.45 19.64 28.36
CA GLY A 491 22.59 20.45 27.14
C GLY A 491 23.35 19.72 26.03
N ILE A 492 24.45 19.04 26.35
CA ILE A 492 25.24 18.31 25.35
C ILE A 492 24.48 17.10 24.77
N LYS A 493 23.69 16.39 25.60
CA LYS A 493 22.80 15.32 25.13
C LYS A 493 21.76 15.83 24.15
N VAL A 494 21.11 16.96 24.46
CA VAL A 494 20.14 17.58 23.55
C VAL A 494 20.80 18.03 22.24
N CYS A 495 22.01 18.62 22.31
CA CYS A 495 22.76 18.97 21.09
C CYS A 495 23.08 17.72 20.25
N ALA A 496 23.40 16.59 20.88
CA ALA A 496 23.65 15.33 20.19
C ALA A 496 22.41 14.76 19.49
N GLN A 497 21.23 14.88 20.11
CA GLN A 497 19.97 14.44 19.51
C GLN A 497 19.53 15.36 18.36
N ARG A 498 19.72 16.67 18.52
CA ARG A 498 19.22 17.69 17.59
C ARG A 498 20.20 18.08 16.49
N GLY A 499 21.45 17.63 16.57
CA GLY A 499 22.47 17.95 15.57
C GLY A 499 22.99 19.38 15.65
N LEU A 500 23.00 20.00 16.83
CA LEU A 500 23.51 21.36 17.04
C LEU A 500 25.05 21.32 17.20
N VAL A 501 25.78 21.22 16.08
CA VAL A 501 27.21 20.86 16.05
C VAL A 501 28.08 21.91 16.72
N ALA A 502 27.82 23.20 16.47
CA ALA A 502 28.61 24.28 17.04
C ALA A 502 28.40 24.40 18.56
N MET A 503 27.14 24.27 19.02
CA MET A 503 26.80 24.25 20.45
C MET A 503 27.38 23.01 21.14
N PHE A 504 27.30 21.84 20.50
CA PHE A 504 27.92 20.62 21.00
C PHE A 504 29.42 20.80 21.20
N GLY A 505 30.15 21.31 20.20
CA GLY A 505 31.59 21.56 20.29
C GLY A 505 31.96 22.60 21.35
N ALA A 506 31.10 23.59 21.60
CA ALA A 506 31.29 24.57 22.68
C ALA A 506 31.09 23.95 24.08
N LEU A 507 30.05 23.13 24.26
CA LEU A 507 29.77 22.45 25.53
C LEU A 507 30.77 21.32 25.81
N ALA A 508 31.18 20.56 24.80
CA ALA A 508 32.14 19.47 24.92
C ALA A 508 33.49 19.96 25.48
N ARG A 509 33.96 21.13 25.06
CA ARG A 509 35.20 21.76 25.59
C ARG A 509 35.15 22.09 27.08
N LYS A 510 33.94 22.22 27.66
CA LYS A 510 33.74 22.52 29.10
C LYS A 510 33.62 21.26 29.96
N ILE A 511 33.50 20.09 29.33
CA ILE A 511 33.30 18.81 30.00
C ILE A 511 34.62 18.02 29.89
N SER A 512 35.05 17.38 30.99
CA SER A 512 36.24 16.52 30.94
C SER A 512 36.01 15.35 29.97
N GLY A 513 37.04 14.92 29.24
CA GLY A 513 36.91 13.79 28.30
C GLY A 513 36.32 12.53 28.94
N SER A 514 36.65 12.25 30.21
CA SER A 514 36.08 11.15 31.01
C SER A 514 34.57 11.22 31.19
N ARG A 515 33.97 12.42 31.19
CA ARG A 515 32.52 12.63 31.33
C ARG A 515 31.78 12.57 29.99
N ILE A 516 32.45 12.88 28.87
CA ILE A 516 31.86 12.80 27.52
C ILE A 516 31.50 11.34 27.18
N GLY A 517 32.36 10.39 27.57
CA GLY A 517 32.11 8.96 27.38
C GLY A 517 31.14 8.33 28.39
N LYS A 518 30.68 9.08 29.41
CA LYS A 518 29.80 8.54 30.44
C LYS A 518 28.40 8.25 29.88
N GLN A 519 27.86 7.11 30.26
CA GLN A 519 26.51 6.70 29.90
C GLN A 519 25.45 7.28 30.85
N ASP A 520 24.25 7.51 30.32
CA ASP A 520 23.11 7.99 31.09
C ASP A 520 22.43 6.87 31.89
N GLU A 521 21.32 7.20 32.55
CA GLU A 521 20.53 6.26 33.37
C GLU A 521 19.96 5.08 32.56
N GLN A 522 19.84 5.24 31.23
CA GLN A 522 19.40 4.19 30.32
C GLN A 522 20.59 3.35 29.80
N GLY A 523 21.81 3.64 30.24
CA GLY A 523 23.03 2.99 29.77
C GLY A 523 23.56 3.55 28.44
N MET A 524 23.00 4.65 27.94
CA MET A 524 23.29 5.15 26.60
C MET A 524 24.36 6.23 26.64
N SER A 525 25.36 6.12 25.75
CA SER A 525 26.36 7.17 25.56
C SER A 525 25.85 8.23 24.56
N LEU A 526 26.51 9.39 24.50
CA LEU A 526 26.22 10.42 23.49
C LEU A 526 26.34 9.89 22.06
N LEU A 527 27.20 8.89 21.82
CA LEU A 527 27.35 8.26 20.50
C LEU A 527 26.09 7.49 20.10
N HIS A 528 25.44 6.80 21.05
CA HIS A 528 24.18 6.13 20.78
C HIS A 528 23.06 7.14 20.45
N HIS A 529 22.97 8.24 21.22
CA HIS A 529 22.01 9.30 20.92
C HIS A 529 22.25 9.89 19.53
N ALA A 530 23.49 10.26 19.19
CA ALA A 530 23.78 10.79 17.86
C ALA A 530 23.45 9.79 16.72
N ALA A 531 23.65 8.50 16.96
CA ALA A 531 23.31 7.44 16.00
C ALA A 531 21.79 7.29 15.77
N ILE A 532 20.97 7.32 16.83
CA ILE A 532 19.50 7.22 16.74
C ILE A 532 18.89 8.38 15.93
N TYR A 533 19.47 9.57 16.03
CA TYR A 533 18.97 10.78 15.37
C TYR A 533 19.73 11.14 14.08
N ASN A 534 20.50 10.21 13.53
CA ASN A 534 21.25 10.37 12.28
C ASN A 534 22.17 11.62 12.26
N ARG A 535 23.02 11.81 13.28
CA ARG A 535 23.88 12.99 13.46
C ARG A 535 25.38 12.68 13.29
N PRO A 536 25.87 12.38 12.07
CA PRO A 536 27.26 11.94 11.85
C PRO A 536 28.31 12.99 12.25
N GLN A 537 28.01 14.29 12.16
CA GLN A 537 28.96 15.35 12.56
C GLN A 537 29.19 15.38 14.08
N ILE A 538 28.15 15.11 14.88
CA ILE A 538 28.29 14.96 16.33
C ILE A 538 29.15 13.74 16.64
N MET A 539 28.94 12.64 15.91
CA MET A 539 29.73 11.42 16.05
C MET A 539 31.20 11.70 15.73
N GLY A 540 31.49 12.44 14.66
CA GLY A 540 32.84 12.92 14.34
C GLY A 540 33.52 13.65 15.50
N LEU A 541 32.82 14.58 16.16
CA LEU A 541 33.36 15.29 17.33
C LEU A 541 33.58 14.38 18.55
N LEU A 542 32.70 13.38 18.74
CA LEU A 542 32.84 12.38 19.81
C LEU A 542 34.06 11.48 19.60
N LEU A 543 34.28 10.97 18.37
CA LEU A 543 35.46 10.15 18.08
C LEU A 543 36.77 10.95 18.21
N LEU A 544 36.78 12.22 17.81
CA LEU A 544 37.92 13.12 18.05
C LEU A 544 38.22 13.33 19.55
N SER A 545 37.23 13.10 20.42
CA SER A 545 37.35 13.11 21.88
C SER A 545 37.72 11.74 22.47
N ALA A 546 38.19 10.80 21.65
CA ALA A 546 38.58 9.44 22.00
C ALA A 546 37.45 8.58 22.60
N VAL A 547 36.20 8.82 22.19
CA VAL A 547 35.07 7.93 22.50
C VAL A 547 35.18 6.66 21.65
N ASP A 548 35.06 5.49 22.28
CA ASP A 548 35.04 4.20 21.59
C ASP A 548 33.83 4.10 20.63
N VAL A 549 34.12 3.85 19.36
CA VAL A 549 33.11 3.67 18.30
C VAL A 549 32.22 2.43 18.56
N ASN A 550 32.77 1.43 19.24
CA ASN A 550 32.10 0.18 19.59
C ASN A 550 31.52 0.18 21.01
N VAL A 551 31.38 1.36 21.63
CA VAL A 551 30.77 1.50 22.94
C VAL A 551 29.42 0.79 22.98
N ARG A 552 29.26 -0.12 23.94
CA ARG A 552 28.04 -0.89 24.18
C ARG A 552 27.20 -0.23 25.24
N ARG A 553 25.89 -0.17 25.05
CA ARG A 553 24.94 0.23 26.08
C ARG A 553 25.12 -0.64 27.32
N ASN A 554 25.37 -0.02 28.48
CA ASN A 554 25.52 -0.76 29.73
C ASN A 554 24.16 -0.94 30.40
N ASN A 555 23.76 -2.18 30.64
CA ASN A 555 22.58 -2.48 31.46
C ASN A 555 23.01 -3.42 32.60
N ILE A 556 22.38 -3.30 33.77
CA ILE A 556 22.72 -4.03 35.00
C ILE A 556 22.76 -5.55 34.79
N LEU A 557 22.08 -6.04 33.74
CA LEU A 557 21.83 -7.46 33.50
C LEU A 557 22.63 -8.06 32.32
N SER A 558 23.23 -7.30 31.40
CA SER A 558 23.95 -7.88 30.22
C SER A 558 24.75 -6.86 29.37
N THR A 559 25.45 -7.36 28.34
CA THR A 559 26.06 -6.55 27.27
C THR A 559 25.03 -6.04 26.26
N GLY A 560 24.66 -4.77 26.33
CA GLY A 560 23.69 -4.16 25.43
C GLY A 560 24.21 -3.86 24.01
N PRO A 561 23.32 -3.32 23.14
CA PRO A 561 23.62 -2.97 21.74
C PRO A 561 24.64 -1.83 21.62
N THR A 562 25.32 -1.75 20.47
CA THR A 562 26.23 -0.64 20.12
C THR A 562 25.50 0.50 19.39
N ALA A 563 26.18 1.62 19.18
CA ALA A 563 25.66 2.72 18.35
C ALA A 563 25.28 2.27 16.93
N LEU A 564 26.00 1.29 16.35
CA LEU A 564 25.70 0.75 15.01
C LEU A 564 24.38 -0.02 14.98
N HIS A 565 24.06 -0.79 16.02
CA HIS A 565 22.75 -1.46 16.15
C HIS A 565 21.62 -0.44 16.21
N MET A 566 21.81 0.62 17.01
CA MET A 566 20.81 1.66 17.19
C MET A 566 20.56 2.46 15.91
N ALA A 567 21.61 2.78 15.15
CA ALA A 567 21.48 3.39 13.84
C ALA A 567 20.74 2.49 12.84
N ALA A 568 21.06 1.18 12.83
CA ALA A 568 20.42 0.19 11.98
C ALA A 568 18.92 0.02 12.29
N ARG A 569 18.54 -0.01 13.58
CA ARG A 569 17.15 -0.07 14.04
C ARG A 569 16.34 1.17 13.65
N CYS A 570 16.96 2.34 13.65
CA CYS A 570 16.26 3.61 13.43
C CYS A 570 16.32 4.12 11.97
N GLY A 571 16.85 3.35 11.01
CA GLY A 571 16.95 3.83 9.63
C GLY A 571 17.97 4.97 9.42
N SER A 572 18.88 5.20 10.38
CA SER A 572 19.85 6.30 10.37
C SER A 572 21.01 6.05 9.39
N LEU A 573 20.74 6.15 8.09
CA LEU A 573 21.66 5.79 7.01
C LEU A 573 23.02 6.49 7.10
N ASP A 574 23.05 7.81 7.32
CA ASP A 574 24.31 8.56 7.37
C ASP A 574 25.15 8.19 8.60
N ALA A 575 24.48 7.90 9.73
CA ALA A 575 25.15 7.42 10.94
C ALA A 575 25.73 6.01 10.76
N VAL A 576 25.02 5.10 10.08
CA VAL A 576 25.58 3.78 9.72
C VAL A 576 26.79 3.94 8.81
N CYS A 577 26.66 4.75 7.77
CA CYS A 577 27.74 5.01 6.81
C CYS A 577 28.99 5.57 7.52
N PHE A 578 28.80 6.56 8.40
CA PHE A 578 29.87 7.12 9.24
C PHE A 578 30.52 6.08 10.16
N LEU A 579 29.73 5.29 10.89
CA LEU A 579 30.26 4.30 11.83
C LEU A 579 31.09 3.22 11.13
N LEU A 580 30.62 2.73 9.97
CA LEU A 580 31.36 1.74 9.19
C LEU A 580 32.63 2.32 8.57
N ALA A 581 32.59 3.56 8.09
CA ALA A 581 33.79 4.27 7.62
C ALA A 581 34.86 4.43 8.71
N HIS A 582 34.43 4.41 9.99
CA HIS A 582 35.28 4.44 11.17
C HIS A 582 35.47 3.07 11.85
N TYR A 583 35.34 1.98 11.08
CA TYR A 583 35.64 0.62 11.52
C TYR A 583 34.82 0.14 12.73
N ALA A 584 33.58 0.61 12.87
CA ALA A 584 32.63 -0.01 13.78
C ALA A 584 32.45 -1.50 13.41
N ASN A 585 32.37 -2.36 14.42
CA ASN A 585 32.28 -3.80 14.21
C ASN A 585 30.89 -4.18 13.67
N ILE A 586 30.82 -4.41 12.36
CA ILE A 586 29.60 -4.81 11.63
C ILE A 586 29.07 -6.20 12.05
N LEU A 587 29.91 -7.02 12.68
CA LEU A 587 29.57 -8.37 13.19
C LEU A 587 29.32 -8.38 14.70
N ALA A 588 29.30 -7.22 15.36
CA ALA A 588 29.01 -7.16 16.78
C ALA A 588 27.62 -7.73 17.05
N MET A 589 27.50 -8.63 18.02
CA MET A 589 26.22 -9.18 18.46
C MET A 589 25.78 -8.51 19.76
N ASP A 590 24.52 -8.15 19.86
CA ASP A 590 23.88 -7.72 21.10
C ASP A 590 23.49 -8.91 22.01
N GLN A 591 22.72 -8.63 23.05
CA GLN A 591 22.28 -9.62 24.04
C GLN A 591 21.34 -10.69 23.46
N ASP A 592 20.58 -10.34 22.42
CA ASP A 592 19.63 -11.23 21.75
C ASP A 592 20.33 -12.01 20.63
N GLY A 593 21.65 -11.86 20.52
CA GLY A 593 22.45 -12.51 19.49
C GLY A 593 22.24 -11.89 18.10
N TRP A 594 21.76 -10.64 18.03
CA TRP A 594 21.49 -9.95 16.78
C TRP A 594 22.66 -9.04 16.43
N ALA A 595 23.11 -9.14 15.18
CA ALA A 595 23.99 -8.15 14.54
C ALA A 595 23.19 -6.96 13.99
N PRO A 596 23.83 -5.82 13.66
CA PRO A 596 23.15 -4.65 13.10
C PRO A 596 22.31 -4.92 11.84
N ILE A 597 22.73 -5.84 10.96
CA ILE A 597 21.94 -6.19 9.77
C ILE A 597 20.60 -6.87 10.12
N HIS A 598 20.54 -7.63 11.22
CA HIS A 598 19.31 -8.24 11.70
C HIS A 598 18.31 -7.19 12.18
N HIS A 599 18.79 -6.14 12.87
CA HIS A 599 17.97 -4.98 13.22
C HIS A 599 17.45 -4.28 11.95
N ALA A 600 18.33 -4.01 10.98
CA ALA A 600 17.91 -3.39 9.72
C ALA A 600 16.84 -4.20 8.97
N ALA A 601 16.98 -5.54 8.94
CA ALA A 601 16.02 -6.44 8.30
C ALA A 601 14.68 -6.52 9.06
N PHE A 602 14.72 -6.70 10.38
CA PHE A 602 13.51 -6.76 11.21
C PHE A 602 12.71 -5.46 11.15
N PHE A 603 13.39 -4.31 11.15
CA PHE A 603 12.78 -2.99 11.14
C PHE A 603 12.58 -2.38 9.74
N ASP A 604 12.69 -3.19 8.68
CA ASP A 604 12.39 -2.85 7.29
C ASP A 604 13.27 -1.75 6.63
N HIS A 605 14.52 -1.59 7.09
CA HIS A 605 15.45 -0.56 6.61
C HIS A 605 16.30 -1.04 5.43
N GLN A 606 15.69 -1.18 4.25
CA GLN A 606 16.37 -1.73 3.07
C GLN A 606 17.65 -0.99 2.63
N SER A 607 17.72 0.34 2.82
CA SER A 607 18.90 1.14 2.45
C SER A 607 20.12 0.76 3.29
N ILE A 608 19.90 0.48 4.57
CA ILE A 608 20.95 0.02 5.49
C ILE A 608 21.37 -1.41 5.15
N ILE A 609 20.43 -2.28 4.78
CA ILE A 609 20.74 -3.65 4.30
C ILE A 609 21.65 -3.60 3.08
N ARG A 610 21.29 -2.83 2.03
CA ARG A 610 22.12 -2.66 0.82
C ARG A 610 23.51 -2.17 1.19
N LEU A 611 23.61 -1.13 2.01
CA LEU A 611 24.88 -0.56 2.45
C LEU A 611 25.75 -1.58 3.20
N MET A 612 25.19 -2.35 4.14
CA MET A 612 25.93 -3.37 4.89
C MET A 612 26.41 -4.52 3.99
N VAL A 613 25.57 -4.99 3.07
CA VAL A 613 25.90 -6.08 2.13
C VAL A 613 26.98 -5.63 1.13
N ARG A 614 26.95 -4.38 0.64
CA ARG A 614 28.05 -3.80 -0.17
C ARG A 614 29.38 -3.76 0.59
N LYS A 615 29.35 -3.61 1.92
CA LYS A 615 30.55 -3.66 2.77
C LYS A 615 31.01 -5.10 3.01
N ASN A 616 30.09 -6.02 3.29
CA ASN A 616 30.35 -7.43 3.47
C ASN A 616 29.17 -8.31 3.02
N ALA A 617 29.33 -9.02 1.89
CA ALA A 617 28.30 -9.88 1.33
C ALA A 617 27.94 -11.09 2.21
N SER A 618 28.87 -11.53 3.09
CA SER A 618 28.63 -12.66 3.99
C SER A 618 27.53 -12.40 5.03
N LEU A 619 27.08 -11.14 5.15
CA LEU A 619 26.02 -10.75 6.08
C LEU A 619 24.64 -11.23 5.65
N LEU A 620 24.43 -11.53 4.36
CA LEU A 620 23.15 -12.06 3.85
C LEU A 620 22.72 -13.32 4.59
N GLU A 621 23.68 -14.20 4.87
CA GLU A 621 23.47 -15.50 5.54
C GLU A 621 24.00 -15.55 6.97
N LEU A 622 24.27 -14.38 7.56
CA LEU A 622 24.65 -14.33 8.97
C LEU A 622 23.44 -14.74 9.80
N VAL A 623 23.57 -15.78 10.60
CA VAL A 623 22.50 -16.21 11.52
C VAL A 623 22.62 -15.51 12.87
N THR A 624 21.48 -15.25 13.51
CA THR A 624 21.42 -14.83 14.91
C THR A 624 22.00 -15.90 15.84
N LYS A 625 22.42 -15.49 17.04
CA LYS A 625 22.90 -16.39 18.11
C LYS A 625 21.84 -16.79 19.14
N ASN A 626 20.60 -16.30 18.99
CA ASN A 626 19.47 -16.81 19.77
C ASN A 626 19.06 -18.21 19.30
N ASP A 627 18.11 -18.82 20.02
CA ASP A 627 17.66 -20.18 19.79
C ASP A 627 17.08 -20.39 18.38
N LEU A 628 16.45 -19.36 17.80
CA LEU A 628 15.88 -19.42 16.46
C LEU A 628 16.93 -19.48 15.34
N ARG A 629 18.14 -18.93 15.54
CA ARG A 629 19.21 -18.89 14.51
C ARG A 629 18.74 -18.38 13.14
N SER A 630 17.93 -17.33 13.12
CA SER A 630 17.34 -16.77 11.90
C SER A 630 18.35 -15.94 11.10
N THR A 631 18.25 -15.95 9.76
CA THR A 631 18.96 -15.00 8.88
C THR A 631 18.22 -13.67 8.78
N PRO A 632 18.85 -12.60 8.24
CA PRO A 632 18.16 -11.36 7.90
C PRO A 632 16.87 -11.57 7.11
N LEU A 633 16.87 -12.48 6.12
CA LEU A 633 15.69 -12.75 5.29
C LEU A 633 14.53 -13.31 6.11
N LEU A 634 14.82 -14.26 7.01
CA LEU A 634 13.82 -14.85 7.90
C LEU A 634 13.29 -13.84 8.93
N LEU A 635 14.14 -12.96 9.46
CA LEU A 635 13.69 -11.90 10.38
C LEU A 635 12.80 -10.87 9.68
N ALA A 636 13.15 -10.45 8.46
CA ALA A 636 12.31 -9.56 7.67
C ALA A 636 10.94 -10.20 7.36
N ALA A 637 10.92 -11.50 7.04
CA ALA A 637 9.69 -12.24 6.84
C ALA A 637 8.83 -12.33 8.11
N SER A 638 9.45 -12.59 9.27
CA SER A 638 8.76 -12.69 10.56
C SER A 638 8.21 -11.34 11.04
N SER A 639 8.83 -10.22 10.67
CA SER A 639 8.39 -8.88 11.11
C SER A 639 7.47 -8.16 10.12
N GLY A 640 7.21 -8.75 8.96
CA GLY A 640 6.40 -8.12 7.92
C GLY A 640 7.15 -7.05 7.11
N GLY A 641 8.48 -7.00 7.21
CA GLY A 641 9.33 -6.06 6.47
C GLY A 641 9.42 -6.38 4.97
N LEU A 642 8.38 -6.00 4.21
CA LEU A 642 8.28 -6.32 2.78
C LEU A 642 9.39 -5.68 1.95
N ALA A 643 9.83 -4.46 2.28
CA ALA A 643 10.90 -3.80 1.54
C ALA A 643 12.25 -4.50 1.78
N ALA A 644 12.53 -4.92 3.01
CA ALA A 644 13.69 -5.71 3.40
C ALA A 644 13.67 -7.09 2.73
N VAL A 645 12.52 -7.78 2.68
CA VAL A 645 12.39 -9.07 1.96
C VAL A 645 12.72 -8.91 0.48
N LYS A 646 12.11 -7.93 -0.20
CA LYS A 646 12.39 -7.63 -1.62
C LYS A 646 13.87 -7.32 -1.83
N CYS A 647 14.43 -6.48 -0.97
CA CYS A 647 15.82 -6.08 -1.03
C CYS A 647 16.78 -7.28 -0.85
N LEU A 648 16.58 -8.10 0.17
CA LEU A 648 17.43 -9.26 0.46
C LEU A 648 17.38 -10.31 -0.66
N ILE A 649 16.20 -10.58 -1.22
CA ILE A 649 16.06 -11.48 -2.38
C ILE A 649 16.80 -10.91 -3.60
N ASN A 650 16.64 -9.61 -3.89
CA ASN A 650 17.34 -8.95 -5.00
C ASN A 650 18.87 -8.95 -4.82
N LEU A 651 19.35 -8.90 -3.58
CA LEU A 651 20.78 -9.01 -3.24
C LEU A 651 21.31 -10.45 -3.27
N GLY A 652 20.44 -11.44 -3.50
CA GLY A 652 20.81 -12.85 -3.65
C GLY A 652 20.79 -13.67 -2.36
N ALA A 653 20.02 -13.26 -1.34
CA ALA A 653 19.82 -14.08 -0.13
C ALA A 653 19.19 -15.44 -0.47
N GLU A 654 19.61 -16.50 0.21
CA GLU A 654 19.12 -17.85 -0.05
C GLU A 654 17.69 -18.05 0.49
N ILE A 655 16.74 -18.19 -0.44
CA ILE A 655 15.30 -18.29 -0.16
C ILE A 655 14.91 -19.57 0.59
N ARG A 656 15.65 -20.67 0.38
CA ARG A 656 15.31 -22.01 0.92
C ARG A 656 15.71 -22.21 2.38
N ILE A 657 16.35 -21.22 3.01
CA ILE A 657 16.82 -21.33 4.38
C ILE A 657 15.64 -21.47 5.35
N LYS A 658 15.89 -22.25 6.41
CA LYS A 658 14.99 -22.45 7.54
C LYS A 658 15.67 -22.04 8.83
N ASP A 659 14.89 -21.55 9.78
CA ASP A 659 15.36 -21.31 11.15
C ASP A 659 15.57 -22.65 11.89
N ALA A 660 15.99 -22.57 13.16
CA ALA A 660 16.23 -23.75 14.00
C ALA A 660 14.95 -24.55 14.32
N GLU A 661 13.77 -23.95 14.17
CA GLU A 661 12.47 -24.62 14.32
C GLU A 661 11.96 -25.22 12.99
N GLY A 662 12.70 -25.05 11.89
CA GLY A 662 12.34 -25.55 10.57
C GLY A 662 11.39 -24.63 9.79
N ASN A 663 11.14 -23.41 10.26
CA ASN A 663 10.29 -22.43 9.56
C ASN A 663 11.10 -21.75 8.45
N ASN A 664 10.55 -21.72 7.23
CA ASN A 664 11.08 -20.88 6.16
C ASN A 664 10.38 -19.51 6.16
N MET A 665 10.77 -18.63 5.24
CA MET A 665 10.16 -17.30 5.07
C MET A 665 8.64 -17.34 4.86
N VAL A 666 8.11 -18.31 4.11
CA VAL A 666 6.66 -18.47 3.92
C VAL A 666 5.98 -18.84 5.24
N THR A 667 6.54 -19.81 5.97
CA THR A 667 6.03 -20.24 7.28
C THR A 667 6.03 -19.10 8.29
N LEU A 668 7.11 -18.31 8.35
CA LEU A 668 7.21 -17.16 9.25
C LEU A 668 6.22 -16.04 8.89
N ALA A 669 6.09 -15.71 7.60
CA ALA A 669 5.10 -14.75 7.14
C ALA A 669 3.68 -15.21 7.47
N ALA A 670 3.37 -16.50 7.28
CA ALA A 670 2.06 -17.06 7.62
C ALA A 670 1.79 -17.06 9.13
N LEU A 671 2.75 -17.52 9.96
CA LEU A 671 2.67 -17.55 11.44
C LEU A 671 2.48 -16.17 12.09
N ARG A 672 2.77 -15.11 11.35
CA ARG A 672 2.66 -13.71 11.80
C ARG A 672 1.65 -12.91 10.98
N PHE A 673 0.92 -13.59 10.08
CA PHE A 673 -0.16 -13.05 9.27
C PHE A 673 0.27 -11.89 8.32
N HIS A 674 1.50 -11.95 7.82
CA HIS A 674 2.05 -11.00 6.85
C HIS A 674 1.66 -11.38 5.41
N THR A 675 0.37 -11.23 5.08
CA THR A 675 -0.21 -11.62 3.78
C THR A 675 0.39 -10.86 2.60
N ASN A 676 0.81 -9.61 2.80
CA ASN A 676 1.53 -8.81 1.80
C ASN A 676 2.84 -9.48 1.31
N ILE A 677 3.57 -10.17 2.20
CA ILE A 677 4.76 -10.95 1.84
C ILE A 677 4.34 -12.20 1.07
N LEU A 678 3.29 -12.91 1.52
CA LEU A 678 2.79 -14.08 0.81
C LEU A 678 2.35 -13.75 -0.61
N GLU A 679 1.62 -12.64 -0.80
CA GLU A 679 1.21 -12.15 -2.12
C GLU A 679 2.40 -11.78 -3.01
N PHE A 680 3.42 -11.12 -2.44
CA PHE A 680 4.66 -10.84 -3.15
C PHE A 680 5.35 -12.13 -3.60
N LEU A 681 5.45 -13.14 -2.74
CA LEU A 681 6.07 -14.43 -3.06
C LEU A 681 5.26 -15.22 -4.10
N ILE A 682 3.92 -15.17 -4.04
CA ILE A 682 3.03 -15.73 -5.08
C ILE A 682 3.31 -15.05 -6.42
N LYS A 683 3.44 -13.72 -6.44
CA LYS A 683 3.73 -12.94 -7.65
C LYS A 683 5.14 -13.21 -8.19
N LEU A 684 6.11 -13.42 -7.31
CA LEU A 684 7.48 -13.81 -7.68
C LEU A 684 7.50 -15.17 -8.38
N ALA A 685 6.53 -16.04 -8.07
CA ALA A 685 6.35 -17.38 -8.66
C ALA A 685 7.63 -18.24 -8.61
N SER A 686 8.44 -18.06 -7.55
CA SER A 686 9.69 -18.80 -7.38
C SER A 686 9.40 -20.23 -6.88
N PRO A 687 9.94 -21.27 -7.52
CA PRO A 687 9.79 -22.65 -7.05
C PRO A 687 10.45 -22.88 -5.67
N ASP A 688 11.37 -22.00 -5.28
CA ASP A 688 12.11 -22.08 -4.01
C ASP A 688 11.31 -21.58 -2.80
N ALA A 689 10.20 -20.88 -3.03
CA ALA A 689 9.25 -20.46 -2.00
C ALA A 689 7.81 -20.82 -2.41
N PRO A 690 7.44 -22.11 -2.46
CA PRO A 690 6.14 -22.54 -2.95
C PRO A 690 5.05 -22.25 -1.92
N VAL A 691 4.49 -21.03 -1.96
CA VAL A 691 3.57 -20.50 -0.95
C VAL A 691 2.41 -21.46 -0.66
N TRP A 692 1.70 -21.88 -1.69
CA TRP A 692 0.53 -22.75 -1.58
C TRP A 692 0.87 -24.09 -0.93
N LYS A 693 1.97 -24.73 -1.37
CA LYS A 693 2.42 -26.00 -0.82
C LYS A 693 2.80 -25.88 0.65
N VAL A 694 3.53 -24.84 1.03
CA VAL A 694 3.94 -24.62 2.42
C VAL A 694 2.72 -24.35 3.32
N LEU A 695 1.74 -23.57 2.86
CA LEU A 695 0.50 -23.35 3.61
C LEU A 695 -0.27 -24.66 3.82
N VAL A 696 -0.36 -25.52 2.80
CA VAL A 696 -1.01 -26.84 2.93
C VAL A 696 -0.22 -27.76 3.87
N GLU A 697 1.11 -27.78 3.80
CA GLU A 697 1.96 -28.51 4.75
C GLU A 697 1.75 -28.03 6.19
N MET A 698 1.56 -26.72 6.41
CA MET A 698 1.22 -26.16 7.72
C MET A 698 -0.15 -26.58 8.24
N LEU A 699 -1.15 -26.79 7.37
CA LEU A 699 -2.47 -27.34 7.76
C LEU A 699 -2.35 -28.79 8.29
N GLN A 700 -1.32 -29.51 7.86
CA GLN A 700 -1.08 -30.91 8.24
C GLN A 700 -0.13 -31.03 9.45
N ASP A 701 0.53 -29.94 9.86
CA ASP A 701 1.45 -29.92 11.00
C ASP A 701 0.71 -30.20 12.32
N PRO A 702 1.28 -30.95 13.28
CA PRO A 702 0.63 -31.21 14.57
C PRO A 702 0.31 -29.93 15.37
N SER A 703 1.03 -28.84 15.18
CA SER A 703 0.83 -27.57 15.87
C SER A 703 -0.49 -26.90 15.46
N ILE A 704 -1.37 -26.68 16.44
CA ILE A 704 -2.63 -25.95 16.25
C ILE A 704 -2.38 -24.52 15.75
N THR A 705 -1.30 -23.88 16.21
CA THR A 705 -0.94 -22.51 15.82
C THR A 705 -0.57 -22.42 14.34
N LYS A 706 0.15 -23.43 13.81
CA LYS A 706 0.49 -23.48 12.38
C LYS A 706 -0.75 -23.72 11.53
N LYS A 707 -1.64 -24.63 11.96
CA LYS A 707 -2.92 -24.88 11.30
C LYS A 707 -3.77 -23.60 11.22
N ASP A 708 -3.94 -22.93 12.36
CA ASP A 708 -4.72 -21.70 12.49
C ASP A 708 -4.16 -20.57 11.61
N SER A 709 -2.84 -20.35 11.68
CA SER A 709 -2.18 -19.32 10.88
C SER A 709 -2.31 -19.58 9.38
N ALA A 710 -2.10 -20.82 8.95
CA ALA A 710 -2.17 -21.18 7.54
C ALA A 710 -3.60 -21.12 6.98
N VAL A 711 -4.61 -21.56 7.74
CA VAL A 711 -6.00 -21.52 7.27
C VAL A 711 -6.51 -20.07 7.17
N LYS A 712 -6.15 -19.20 8.12
CA LYS A 712 -6.44 -17.76 8.06
C LYS A 712 -5.74 -17.08 6.87
N CYS A 713 -4.49 -17.44 6.58
CA CYS A 713 -3.80 -16.92 5.39
C CYS A 713 -4.50 -17.38 4.09
N LEU A 714 -4.92 -18.65 4.02
CA LEU A 714 -5.66 -19.17 2.87
C LEU A 714 -7.02 -18.51 2.70
N GLU A 715 -7.70 -18.13 3.78
CA GLU A 715 -8.96 -17.39 3.72
C GLU A 715 -8.79 -16.05 3.00
N VAL A 716 -7.83 -15.24 3.43
CA VAL A 716 -7.51 -13.96 2.76
C VAL A 716 -7.05 -14.20 1.32
N LEU A 717 -6.14 -15.15 1.09
CA LEU A 717 -5.61 -15.41 -0.24
C LEU A 717 -6.68 -15.95 -1.21
N SER A 718 -7.65 -16.75 -0.74
CA SER A 718 -8.71 -17.31 -1.58
C SER A 718 -9.66 -16.26 -2.16
N THR A 719 -9.81 -15.11 -1.49
CA THR A 719 -10.66 -14.00 -1.93
C THR A 719 -9.89 -12.92 -2.69
N SER A 720 -8.57 -12.85 -2.52
CA SER A 720 -7.71 -11.83 -3.15
C SER A 720 -7.71 -11.88 -4.69
N LYS A 721 -7.80 -13.08 -5.30
CA LYS A 721 -7.87 -13.25 -6.76
C LYS A 721 -8.75 -14.43 -7.17
N PRO A 722 -9.52 -14.31 -8.27
CA PRO A 722 -10.49 -15.33 -8.68
C PRO A 722 -9.87 -16.65 -9.13
N ASP A 723 -8.57 -16.71 -9.42
CA ASP A 723 -7.89 -17.93 -9.87
C ASP A 723 -7.12 -18.67 -8.75
N HIS A 724 -7.04 -18.13 -7.53
CA HIS A 724 -6.25 -18.73 -6.45
C HIS A 724 -6.77 -20.10 -6.00
N TRP A 725 -8.05 -20.40 -6.21
CA TRP A 725 -8.60 -21.73 -5.94
C TRP A 725 -7.88 -22.85 -6.72
N LYS A 726 -7.37 -22.57 -7.93
CA LYS A 726 -6.61 -23.55 -8.73
C LYS A 726 -5.31 -23.90 -8.02
N CYS A 727 -4.61 -22.89 -7.51
CA CYS A 727 -3.36 -23.09 -6.78
C CYS A 727 -3.56 -23.86 -5.47
N ILE A 728 -4.67 -23.61 -4.76
CA ILE A 728 -5.06 -24.35 -3.56
C ILE A 728 -5.34 -25.82 -3.91
N LEU A 729 -6.07 -26.05 -5.01
CA LEU A 729 -6.37 -27.39 -5.50
C LEU A 729 -5.10 -28.15 -5.92
N ASP A 730 -4.25 -27.53 -6.74
CA ASP A 730 -2.99 -28.11 -7.25
C ASP A 730 -1.99 -28.42 -6.12
N ALA A 731 -2.06 -27.70 -5.00
CA ALA A 731 -1.25 -27.93 -3.81
C ALA A 731 -1.84 -29.00 -2.86
N GLU A 732 -2.89 -29.73 -3.27
CA GLU A 732 -3.62 -30.70 -2.44
C GLU A 732 -4.25 -30.07 -1.18
N GLY A 733 -4.67 -28.81 -1.28
CA GLY A 733 -5.28 -28.08 -0.16
C GLY A 733 -6.65 -28.59 0.24
N ILE A 734 -7.45 -29.12 -0.70
CA ILE A 734 -8.82 -29.55 -0.42
C ILE A 734 -8.87 -30.72 0.58
N PRO A 735 -8.13 -31.84 0.42
CA PRO A 735 -8.06 -32.88 1.44
C PRO A 735 -7.57 -32.37 2.80
N ALA A 736 -6.59 -31.47 2.82
CA ALA A 736 -6.07 -30.89 4.06
C ALA A 736 -7.12 -30.05 4.80
N LEU A 737 -7.91 -29.25 4.07
CA LEU A 737 -9.01 -28.47 4.63
C LEU A 737 -10.13 -29.38 5.19
N VAL A 738 -10.47 -30.46 4.48
CA VAL A 738 -11.45 -31.45 4.98
C VAL A 738 -10.96 -32.11 6.27
N ASN A 739 -9.67 -32.42 6.38
CA ASN A 739 -9.08 -32.96 7.62
C ASN A 739 -9.19 -31.96 8.80
N LEU A 740 -9.13 -30.65 8.56
CA LEU A 740 -9.33 -29.65 9.63
C LEU A 740 -10.77 -29.64 10.14
N LEU A 741 -11.76 -29.90 9.28
CA LEU A 741 -13.16 -29.99 9.69
C LEU A 741 -13.39 -31.11 10.73
N HIS A 742 -12.55 -32.14 10.73
CA HIS A 742 -12.59 -33.23 11.71
C HIS A 742 -11.98 -32.89 13.07
N ILE A 743 -11.23 -31.78 13.18
CA ILE A 743 -10.64 -31.37 14.46
C ILE A 743 -11.73 -30.67 15.28
N GLU A 744 -11.95 -31.11 16.52
CA GLU A 744 -12.89 -30.50 17.47
C GLU A 744 -12.40 -29.11 17.96
N ASN A 745 -12.35 -28.15 17.05
CA ASN A 745 -12.02 -26.75 17.28
C ASN A 745 -12.89 -25.88 16.38
N ALA A 746 -13.86 -25.18 16.99
CA ALA A 746 -14.87 -24.42 16.26
C ALA A 746 -14.28 -23.29 15.40
N GLU A 747 -13.23 -22.61 15.87
CA GLU A 747 -12.56 -21.55 15.12
C GLU A 747 -11.90 -22.11 13.85
N LEU A 748 -11.15 -23.20 13.96
CA LEU A 748 -10.54 -23.86 12.80
C LEU A 748 -11.59 -24.40 11.82
N GLN A 749 -12.65 -25.01 12.34
CA GLN A 749 -13.75 -25.54 11.52
C GLN A 749 -14.44 -24.43 10.73
N SER A 750 -14.72 -23.29 11.37
CA SER A 750 -15.32 -22.11 10.73
C SER A 750 -14.43 -21.56 9.61
N VAL A 751 -13.15 -21.29 9.89
CA VAL A 751 -12.23 -20.73 8.89
C VAL A 751 -11.94 -21.74 7.77
N ALA A 752 -11.79 -23.04 8.08
CA ALA A 752 -11.61 -24.07 7.05
C ALA A 752 -12.85 -24.17 6.14
N ALA A 753 -14.06 -24.16 6.70
CA ALA A 753 -15.29 -24.11 5.93
C ALA A 753 -15.39 -22.83 5.09
N SER A 754 -14.91 -21.69 5.60
CA SER A 754 -14.83 -20.43 4.86
C SER A 754 -13.98 -20.54 3.60
N VAL A 755 -12.75 -21.08 3.72
CA VAL A 755 -11.88 -21.32 2.57
C VAL A 755 -12.52 -22.28 1.56
N ILE A 756 -13.20 -23.32 2.02
CA ILE A 756 -13.89 -24.26 1.14
C ILE A 756 -15.06 -23.56 0.41
N CYS A 757 -15.91 -22.79 1.10
CA CYS A 757 -16.98 -22.01 0.47
C CYS A 757 -16.46 -21.07 -0.63
N ASN A 758 -15.32 -20.41 -0.39
CA ASN A 758 -14.71 -19.50 -1.38
C ASN A 758 -14.26 -20.22 -2.66
N THR A 759 -14.17 -21.55 -2.65
CA THR A 759 -13.62 -22.36 -3.75
C THR A 759 -14.58 -23.41 -4.30
N SER A 760 -15.63 -23.78 -3.56
CA SER A 760 -16.53 -24.92 -3.82
C SER A 760 -17.45 -24.74 -5.03
N GLU A 761 -17.65 -23.53 -5.53
CA GLU A 761 -18.42 -23.30 -6.77
C GLU A 761 -17.75 -23.97 -7.99
N ASN A 762 -16.43 -24.17 -7.94
CA ASN A 762 -15.64 -24.74 -9.03
C ASN A 762 -15.81 -26.27 -9.10
N GLU A 763 -16.11 -26.81 -10.29
CA GLU A 763 -16.37 -28.24 -10.49
C GLU A 763 -15.21 -29.15 -10.04
N SER A 764 -13.97 -28.80 -10.38
CA SER A 764 -12.78 -29.58 -9.98
C SER A 764 -12.58 -29.62 -8.46
N VAL A 765 -12.95 -28.55 -7.74
CA VAL A 765 -12.91 -28.51 -6.28
C VAL A 765 -13.98 -29.42 -5.69
N ARG A 766 -15.20 -29.41 -6.24
CA ARG A 766 -16.28 -30.33 -5.81
C ARG A 766 -15.89 -31.80 -6.00
N GLN A 767 -15.23 -32.12 -7.11
CA GLN A 767 -14.71 -33.47 -7.34
C GLN A 767 -13.67 -33.86 -6.28
N ALA A 768 -12.77 -32.95 -5.92
CA ALA A 768 -11.80 -33.17 -4.86
C ALA A 768 -12.45 -33.31 -3.47
N LEU A 769 -13.44 -32.49 -3.13
CA LEU A 769 -14.22 -32.61 -1.88
C LEU A 769 -14.93 -33.97 -1.79
N SER A 770 -15.47 -34.45 -2.91
CA SER A 770 -16.13 -35.75 -2.99
C SER A 770 -15.14 -36.89 -2.80
N ALA A 771 -13.97 -36.81 -3.46
CA ALA A 771 -12.90 -37.78 -3.30
C ALA A 771 -12.33 -37.82 -1.87
N ALA A 772 -12.37 -36.70 -1.15
CA ALA A 772 -11.98 -36.58 0.26
C ALA A 772 -13.09 -36.99 1.25
N ASN A 773 -14.25 -37.50 0.78
CA ASN A 773 -15.41 -37.88 1.60
C ASN A 773 -15.92 -36.74 2.52
N ALA A 774 -15.83 -35.49 2.07
CA ALA A 774 -16.21 -34.32 2.87
C ALA A 774 -17.67 -34.34 3.33
N SER A 775 -18.57 -35.02 2.60
CA SER A 775 -20.00 -35.06 2.91
C SER A 775 -20.30 -35.55 4.34
N GLN A 776 -19.56 -36.55 4.83
CA GLN A 776 -19.85 -37.14 6.15
C GLN A 776 -19.56 -36.16 7.29
N ILE A 777 -18.43 -35.46 7.25
CA ILE A 777 -18.08 -34.49 8.27
C ILE A 777 -18.96 -33.23 8.17
N LEU A 778 -19.29 -32.79 6.96
CA LEU A 778 -20.19 -31.65 6.76
C LEU A 778 -21.59 -31.93 7.32
N ILE A 779 -22.13 -33.14 7.13
CA ILE A 779 -23.42 -33.54 7.71
C ILE A 779 -23.37 -33.45 9.25
N HIS A 780 -22.27 -33.90 9.87
CA HIS A 780 -22.09 -33.78 11.31
C HIS A 780 -22.05 -32.30 11.76
N LEU A 781 -21.36 -31.45 11.01
CA LEU A 781 -21.23 -30.02 11.29
C LEU A 781 -22.52 -29.21 11.13
N LEU A 782 -23.54 -29.72 10.44
CA LEU A 782 -24.88 -29.13 10.42
C LEU A 782 -25.52 -29.07 11.82
N SER A 783 -25.08 -29.91 12.76
CA SER A 783 -25.54 -29.89 14.17
C SER A 783 -24.58 -29.15 15.11
N SER A 784 -23.62 -28.39 14.58
CA SER A 784 -22.70 -27.56 15.37
C SER A 784 -23.46 -26.52 16.20
N PRO A 785 -22.99 -26.14 17.40
CA PRO A 785 -23.56 -25.03 18.16
C PRO A 785 -23.27 -23.65 17.54
N MET A 786 -22.42 -23.57 16.52
CA MET A 786 -22.03 -22.30 15.87
C MET A 786 -22.76 -22.14 14.53
N ASP A 787 -23.56 -21.08 14.42
CA ASP A 787 -24.40 -20.83 13.25
C ASP A 787 -23.60 -20.62 11.95
N ASP A 788 -22.44 -19.97 12.04
CA ASP A 788 -21.54 -19.78 10.89
C ASP A 788 -21.07 -21.12 10.30
N ILE A 789 -20.80 -22.11 11.16
CA ILE A 789 -20.39 -23.46 10.74
C ILE A 789 -21.56 -24.19 10.08
N GLN A 790 -22.77 -24.11 10.67
CA GLN A 790 -23.98 -24.71 10.11
C GLN A 790 -24.27 -24.15 8.71
N SER A 791 -24.24 -22.83 8.58
CA SER A 791 -24.49 -22.09 7.34
C SER A 791 -23.50 -22.51 6.23
N ARG A 792 -22.19 -22.50 6.53
CA ARG A 792 -21.15 -22.90 5.57
C ARG A 792 -21.24 -24.39 5.22
N ALA A 793 -21.51 -25.26 6.18
CA ALA A 793 -21.69 -26.69 5.90
C ALA A 793 -22.85 -26.95 4.93
N ALA A 794 -23.97 -26.21 5.07
CA ALA A 794 -25.11 -26.30 4.15
C ALA A 794 -24.74 -25.83 2.73
N ILE A 795 -23.99 -24.72 2.59
CA ILE A 795 -23.49 -24.23 1.29
C ILE A 795 -22.62 -25.30 0.61
N ILE A 796 -21.61 -25.81 1.31
CA ILE A 796 -20.65 -26.76 0.74
C ILE A 796 -21.36 -28.07 0.35
N LEU A 797 -22.31 -28.56 1.15
CA LEU A 797 -23.12 -29.73 0.81
C LEU A 797 -23.97 -29.50 -0.45
N SER A 798 -24.56 -28.31 -0.59
CA SER A 798 -25.32 -27.91 -1.78
C SER A 798 -24.44 -27.92 -3.04
N ASP A 799 -23.22 -27.38 -2.93
CA ASP A 799 -22.26 -27.36 -4.04
C ASP A 799 -21.83 -28.77 -4.44
N ILE A 800 -21.46 -29.61 -3.48
CA ILE A 800 -21.07 -31.02 -3.71
C ILE A 800 -22.24 -31.81 -4.34
N ALA A 801 -23.47 -31.54 -3.92
CA ALA A 801 -24.68 -32.19 -4.44
C ALA A 801 -24.96 -31.88 -5.91
N CYS A 802 -24.32 -30.88 -6.51
CA CYS A 802 -24.49 -30.59 -7.94
C CYS A 802 -23.75 -31.59 -8.85
N LEU A 803 -22.84 -32.40 -8.31
CA LEU A 803 -22.19 -33.48 -9.07
C LEU A 803 -23.12 -34.70 -9.18
N GLU A 804 -23.12 -35.35 -10.34
CA GLU A 804 -23.88 -36.58 -10.55
C GLU A 804 -23.49 -37.64 -9.51
N GLN A 805 -24.48 -38.35 -8.95
CA GLN A 805 -24.34 -39.40 -7.91
C GLN A 805 -24.13 -38.91 -6.46
N ASN A 806 -23.71 -37.66 -6.24
CA ASN A 806 -23.49 -37.15 -4.88
C ASN A 806 -24.78 -36.86 -4.12
N GLN A 807 -25.86 -36.48 -4.80
CA GLN A 807 -27.16 -36.22 -4.17
C GLN A 807 -27.70 -37.46 -3.43
N SER A 808 -27.59 -38.63 -4.04
CA SER A 808 -27.98 -39.90 -3.42
C SER A 808 -27.06 -40.24 -2.25
N LEU A 809 -25.74 -40.05 -2.41
CA LEU A 809 -24.76 -40.36 -1.36
C LEU A 809 -24.96 -39.49 -0.10
N ILE A 810 -25.21 -38.18 -0.25
CA ILE A 810 -25.48 -37.28 0.87
C ILE A 810 -26.75 -37.71 1.62
N ALA A 811 -27.80 -38.10 0.88
CA ALA A 811 -29.04 -38.56 1.47
C ALA A 811 -28.88 -39.92 2.19
N GLU A 812 -28.19 -40.89 1.58
CA GLU A 812 -27.89 -42.19 2.19
C GLU A 812 -27.06 -42.07 3.47
N ASN A 813 -26.18 -41.06 3.54
CA ASN A 813 -25.41 -40.71 4.74
C ASN A 813 -26.23 -39.95 5.81
N GLY A 814 -27.54 -39.77 5.61
CA GLY A 814 -28.43 -39.15 6.58
C GLY A 814 -28.42 -37.62 6.57
N GLY A 815 -27.95 -36.97 5.49
CA GLY A 815 -27.84 -35.51 5.44
C GLY A 815 -29.16 -34.73 5.41
N ILE A 816 -30.29 -35.38 5.12
CA ILE A 816 -31.59 -34.71 4.98
C ILE A 816 -32.16 -34.23 6.32
N MET A 817 -32.14 -35.08 7.36
CA MET A 817 -32.73 -34.72 8.66
C MET A 817 -32.00 -33.53 9.31
N PRO A 818 -30.66 -33.45 9.37
CA PRO A 818 -29.97 -32.29 9.92
C PRO A 818 -30.28 -30.99 9.16
N LEU A 819 -30.42 -31.05 7.83
CA LEU A 819 -30.82 -29.88 7.04
C LEU A 819 -32.25 -29.42 7.35
N VAL A 820 -33.17 -30.37 7.58
CA VAL A 820 -34.55 -30.05 7.98
C VAL A 820 -34.57 -29.44 9.39
N ASN A 821 -33.79 -29.95 10.33
CA ASN A 821 -33.69 -29.37 11.67
C ASN A 821 -33.17 -27.93 11.66
N LEU A 822 -32.30 -27.57 10.71
CA LEU A 822 -31.83 -26.19 10.56
C LEU A 822 -32.93 -25.21 10.11
N LEU A 823 -34.07 -25.69 9.62
CA LEU A 823 -35.22 -24.84 9.32
C LEU A 823 -35.86 -24.24 10.57
N ASP A 824 -35.50 -24.70 11.78
CA ASP A 824 -35.94 -24.10 13.04
C ASP A 824 -35.01 -22.96 13.53
N SER A 825 -33.98 -22.60 12.75
CA SER A 825 -33.03 -21.54 13.13
C SER A 825 -33.67 -20.15 13.15
N GLU A 826 -33.25 -19.30 14.10
CA GLU A 826 -33.65 -17.89 14.16
C GLU A 826 -32.87 -16.99 13.18
N LEU A 827 -31.79 -17.51 12.57
CA LEU A 827 -30.90 -16.75 11.70
C LEU A 827 -31.22 -16.96 10.22
N GLU A 828 -31.55 -15.87 9.54
CA GLU A 828 -31.94 -15.86 8.13
C GLU A 828 -30.90 -16.51 7.20
N ASP A 829 -29.61 -16.23 7.39
CA ASP A 829 -28.54 -16.79 6.57
C ASP A 829 -28.48 -18.33 6.65
N VAL A 830 -28.67 -18.89 7.85
CA VAL A 830 -28.71 -20.35 8.06
C VAL A 830 -29.92 -20.94 7.35
N LEU A 831 -31.09 -20.31 7.49
CA LEU A 831 -32.33 -20.74 6.86
C LEU A 831 -32.21 -20.75 5.32
N VAL A 832 -31.75 -19.65 4.72
CA VAL A 832 -31.61 -19.53 3.26
C VAL A 832 -30.69 -20.61 2.71
N ASN A 833 -29.56 -20.87 3.38
CA ASN A 833 -28.59 -21.86 2.95
C ASN A 833 -29.09 -23.30 3.13
N ALA A 834 -29.77 -23.61 4.25
CA ALA A 834 -30.39 -24.91 4.48
C ALA A 834 -31.50 -25.18 3.43
N VAL A 835 -32.37 -24.21 3.17
CA VAL A 835 -33.42 -24.29 2.15
C VAL A 835 -32.83 -24.53 0.76
N ASN A 836 -31.74 -23.84 0.40
CA ASN A 836 -31.06 -24.05 -0.87
C ASN A 836 -30.43 -25.45 -0.97
N ALA A 837 -29.81 -25.96 0.10
CA ALA A 837 -29.25 -27.32 0.13
C ALA A 837 -30.35 -28.38 -0.06
N ILE A 838 -31.48 -28.25 0.65
CA ILE A 838 -32.66 -29.12 0.49
C ILE A 838 -33.16 -29.09 -0.97
N ARG A 839 -33.28 -27.88 -1.55
CA ARG A 839 -33.67 -27.70 -2.95
C ARG A 839 -32.76 -28.49 -3.88
N VAL A 840 -31.43 -28.30 -3.78
CA VAL A 840 -30.47 -28.96 -4.67
C VAL A 840 -30.51 -30.48 -4.52
N LEU A 841 -30.61 -31.01 -3.29
CA LEU A 841 -30.72 -32.45 -3.05
C LEU A 841 -31.99 -33.08 -3.61
N CYS A 842 -33.08 -32.32 -3.76
CA CYS A 842 -34.36 -32.83 -4.24
C CYS A 842 -34.52 -32.77 -5.77
N ILE A 843 -33.72 -31.99 -6.49
CA ILE A 843 -33.85 -31.84 -7.94
C ILE A 843 -33.64 -33.19 -8.62
N GLY A 844 -34.73 -33.76 -9.15
CA GLY A 844 -34.72 -35.02 -9.89
C GLY A 844 -34.58 -36.28 -9.04
N SER A 845 -34.55 -36.19 -7.70
CA SER A 845 -34.36 -37.33 -6.80
C SER A 845 -35.62 -37.64 -5.98
N ARG A 846 -36.40 -38.63 -6.44
CA ARG A 846 -37.62 -39.05 -5.75
C ARG A 846 -37.38 -39.52 -4.29
N PRO A 847 -36.36 -40.34 -3.99
CA PRO A 847 -36.09 -40.75 -2.61
C PRO A 847 -35.81 -39.56 -1.68
N ASN A 848 -35.07 -38.55 -2.16
CA ASN A 848 -34.73 -37.38 -1.36
C ASN A 848 -35.97 -36.50 -1.12
N GLN A 849 -36.81 -36.34 -2.15
CA GLN A 849 -38.11 -35.66 -2.01
C GLN A 849 -38.96 -36.31 -0.92
N ASP A 850 -39.10 -37.65 -0.95
CA ASP A 850 -39.92 -38.39 0.01
C ASP A 850 -39.32 -38.29 1.42
N ALA A 851 -37.98 -38.34 1.55
CA ALA A 851 -37.28 -38.19 2.83
C ALA A 851 -37.49 -36.80 3.47
N VAL A 852 -37.44 -35.71 2.70
CA VAL A 852 -37.75 -34.35 3.23
C VAL A 852 -39.18 -34.30 3.80
N SER A 853 -40.14 -34.92 3.11
CA SER A 853 -41.51 -35.01 3.60
C SER A 853 -41.63 -35.84 4.88
N GLN A 854 -40.93 -36.97 4.97
CA GLN A 854 -40.96 -37.85 6.13
C GLN A 854 -40.28 -37.25 7.36
N CYS A 855 -39.30 -36.35 7.16
CA CYS A 855 -38.60 -35.65 8.23
C CYS A 855 -39.34 -34.40 8.73
N GLY A 856 -40.52 -34.06 8.18
CA GLY A 856 -41.29 -32.89 8.60
C GLY A 856 -40.86 -31.56 7.96
N GLY A 857 -40.03 -31.58 6.91
CA GLY A 857 -39.52 -30.34 6.30
C GLY A 857 -40.53 -29.54 5.48
N LEU A 858 -41.74 -30.06 5.23
CA LEU A 858 -42.73 -29.36 4.41
C LEU A 858 -43.41 -28.19 5.13
N GLU A 859 -43.73 -28.35 6.42
CA GLU A 859 -44.41 -27.32 7.22
C GLU A 859 -43.55 -26.04 7.31
N PRO A 860 -42.26 -26.08 7.72
CA PRO A 860 -41.42 -24.88 7.75
C PRO A 860 -41.25 -24.21 6.38
N LEU A 861 -41.11 -25.01 5.31
CA LEU A 861 -40.99 -24.48 3.94
C LEU A 861 -42.26 -23.74 3.49
N VAL A 862 -43.43 -24.12 3.99
CA VAL A 862 -44.69 -23.41 3.71
C VAL A 862 -44.80 -22.16 4.56
N GLU A 863 -44.44 -22.20 5.84
CA GLU A 863 -44.42 -21.03 6.72
C GLU A 863 -43.51 -19.92 6.19
N PHE A 864 -42.35 -20.28 5.62
CA PHE A 864 -41.41 -19.34 5.01
C PHE A 864 -41.95 -18.58 3.78
N LEU A 865 -43.09 -18.98 3.22
CA LEU A 865 -43.74 -18.20 2.17
C LEU A 865 -44.39 -16.91 2.71
N ASP A 866 -44.73 -16.87 3.99
CA ASP A 866 -45.42 -15.74 4.63
C ASP A 866 -44.47 -14.82 5.45
N VAL A 867 -43.18 -15.16 5.55
CA VAL A 867 -42.19 -14.31 6.23
C VAL A 867 -41.87 -13.04 5.44
N SER A 868 -41.24 -12.04 6.06
CA SER A 868 -40.92 -10.77 5.39
C SER A 868 -39.70 -10.81 4.46
N SER A 869 -38.83 -11.82 4.59
CA SER A 869 -37.60 -11.94 3.80
C SER A 869 -37.89 -12.38 2.36
N GLU A 870 -37.49 -11.56 1.38
CA GLU A 870 -37.67 -11.89 -0.04
C GLU A 870 -36.75 -13.06 -0.47
N ASP A 871 -35.54 -13.18 0.09
CA ASP A 871 -34.60 -14.25 -0.23
C ASP A 871 -35.09 -15.60 0.31
N LEU A 872 -35.60 -15.62 1.55
CA LEU A 872 -36.15 -16.83 2.14
C LEU A 872 -37.46 -17.26 1.46
N GLN A 873 -38.35 -16.32 1.13
CA GLN A 873 -39.55 -16.60 0.32
C GLN A 873 -39.20 -17.23 -1.03
N ALA A 874 -38.23 -16.65 -1.75
CA ALA A 874 -37.79 -17.15 -3.04
C ALA A 874 -37.14 -18.53 -2.91
N GLY A 875 -36.30 -18.73 -1.89
CA GLY A 875 -35.67 -20.00 -1.57
C GLY A 875 -36.69 -21.08 -1.26
N ALA A 876 -37.64 -20.81 -0.36
CA ALA A 876 -38.67 -21.74 0.08
C ALA A 876 -39.57 -22.17 -1.08
N ALA A 877 -40.03 -21.22 -1.90
CA ALA A 877 -40.79 -21.53 -3.10
C ALA A 877 -39.98 -22.41 -4.08
N ALA A 878 -38.70 -22.12 -4.28
CA ALA A 878 -37.83 -22.92 -5.13
C ALA A 878 -37.60 -24.34 -4.57
N ALA A 879 -37.47 -24.49 -3.25
CA ALA A 879 -37.36 -25.78 -2.58
C ALA A 879 -38.65 -26.58 -2.71
N LEU A 880 -39.82 -25.97 -2.46
CA LEU A 880 -41.12 -26.62 -2.67
C LEU A 880 -41.32 -27.07 -4.12
N ALA A 881 -40.88 -26.28 -5.10
CA ALA A 881 -40.90 -26.68 -6.50
C ALA A 881 -40.07 -27.96 -6.74
N ALA A 882 -38.88 -28.06 -6.14
CA ALA A 882 -38.01 -29.23 -6.25
C ALA A 882 -38.57 -30.46 -5.51
N VAL A 883 -39.10 -30.27 -4.30
CA VAL A 883 -39.64 -31.35 -3.44
C VAL A 883 -40.92 -31.98 -4.03
N THR A 884 -41.71 -31.19 -4.75
CA THR A 884 -43.00 -31.62 -5.31
C THR A 884 -42.93 -32.00 -6.80
N ALA A 885 -41.82 -31.72 -7.48
CA ALA A 885 -41.66 -31.96 -8.90
C ALA A 885 -41.91 -33.44 -9.27
N LYS A 886 -43.01 -33.70 -9.99
CA LYS A 886 -43.47 -35.05 -10.40
C LYS A 886 -43.71 -35.99 -9.21
N ASN A 887 -44.02 -35.45 -8.03
CA ASN A 887 -44.28 -36.22 -6.83
C ASN A 887 -45.67 -35.95 -6.26
N THR A 888 -46.66 -36.76 -6.65
CA THR A 888 -48.07 -36.57 -6.25
C THR A 888 -48.31 -36.68 -4.75
N GLU A 889 -47.55 -37.50 -4.03
CA GLU A 889 -47.69 -37.63 -2.57
C GLU A 889 -47.25 -36.34 -1.88
N ASN A 890 -46.05 -35.85 -2.21
CA ASN A 890 -45.55 -34.58 -1.69
C ASN A 890 -46.38 -33.38 -2.17
N GLN A 891 -46.87 -33.38 -3.42
CA GLN A 891 -47.78 -32.35 -3.91
C GLN A 891 -49.04 -32.25 -3.03
N ASN A 892 -49.61 -33.40 -2.64
CA ASN A 892 -50.78 -33.45 -1.78
C ASN A 892 -50.45 -33.05 -0.34
N ALA A 893 -49.30 -33.47 0.19
CA ALA A 893 -48.84 -33.07 1.53
C ALA A 893 -48.67 -31.55 1.63
N VAL A 894 -47.94 -30.93 0.69
CA VAL A 894 -47.77 -29.46 0.62
C VAL A 894 -49.11 -28.73 0.43
N LEU A 895 -50.08 -29.36 -0.25
CA LEU A 895 -51.43 -28.81 -0.34
C LEU A 895 -52.14 -28.78 1.01
N ASN A 896 -51.99 -29.83 1.81
CA ASN A 896 -52.62 -29.95 3.13
C ASN A 896 -52.02 -28.97 4.13
N GLU A 897 -50.74 -28.63 4.01
CA GLU A 897 -50.07 -27.58 4.80
C GLU A 897 -50.52 -26.14 4.44
N GLY A 898 -51.34 -25.96 3.40
CA GLY A 898 -51.93 -24.65 3.08
C GLY A 898 -51.09 -23.74 2.16
N ALA A 899 -50.03 -24.26 1.53
CA ALA A 899 -49.16 -23.54 0.60
C ALA A 899 -49.86 -22.77 -0.55
N PRO A 900 -51.01 -23.21 -1.12
CA PRO A 900 -51.58 -22.55 -2.29
C PRO A 900 -51.93 -21.06 -2.12
N LYS A 901 -52.37 -20.64 -0.93
CA LYS A 901 -52.77 -19.25 -0.68
C LYS A 901 -51.55 -18.30 -0.63
N PRO A 902 -50.52 -18.56 0.20
CA PRO A 902 -49.27 -17.78 0.19
C PRO A 902 -48.64 -17.67 -1.19
N LEU A 903 -48.54 -18.79 -1.94
CA LEU A 903 -47.96 -18.78 -3.29
C LEU A 903 -48.69 -17.83 -4.25
N VAL A 904 -50.02 -17.84 -4.23
CA VAL A 904 -50.82 -16.95 -5.10
C VAL A 904 -50.69 -15.49 -4.66
N GLU A 905 -50.58 -15.21 -3.37
CA GLU A 905 -50.35 -13.87 -2.83
C GLU A 905 -48.95 -13.35 -3.21
N LEU A 906 -47.89 -14.15 -3.09
CA LEU A 906 -46.54 -13.79 -3.54
C LEU A 906 -46.50 -13.43 -5.03
N ILE A 907 -47.13 -14.23 -5.90
CA ILE A 907 -47.24 -13.94 -7.34
C ILE A 907 -48.00 -12.63 -7.59
N ARG A 908 -49.04 -12.35 -6.79
CA ARG A 908 -49.95 -11.22 -7.00
C ARG A 908 -49.34 -9.90 -6.54
N SER A 909 -48.65 -9.88 -5.39
CA SER A 909 -48.29 -8.66 -4.66
C SER A 909 -46.83 -8.50 -4.28
N SER A 910 -45.96 -9.49 -4.48
CA SER A 910 -44.52 -9.29 -4.20
C SER A 910 -43.92 -8.23 -5.12
N ARG A 911 -42.96 -7.45 -4.59
CA ARG A 911 -42.21 -6.45 -5.36
C ARG A 911 -41.03 -7.09 -6.11
N SER A 912 -40.47 -8.16 -5.56
CA SER A 912 -39.39 -8.91 -6.18
C SER A 912 -39.92 -9.80 -7.32
N THR A 913 -39.39 -9.54 -8.52
CA THR A 913 -39.68 -10.40 -9.69
C THR A 913 -39.14 -11.81 -9.47
N THR A 914 -38.03 -11.96 -8.73
CA THR A 914 -37.46 -13.28 -8.38
C THR A 914 -38.42 -14.09 -7.53
N VAL A 915 -38.99 -13.51 -6.47
CA VAL A 915 -39.99 -14.15 -5.60
C VAL A 915 -41.20 -14.58 -6.42
N GLN A 916 -41.73 -13.69 -7.26
CA GLN A 916 -42.88 -13.99 -8.13
C GLN A 916 -42.61 -15.19 -9.04
N VAL A 917 -41.42 -15.26 -9.65
CA VAL A 917 -41.03 -16.35 -10.55
C VAL A 917 -40.87 -17.66 -9.78
N LYS A 918 -40.22 -17.66 -8.60
CA LYS A 918 -40.06 -18.88 -7.79
C LYS A 918 -41.39 -19.39 -7.25
N ALA A 919 -42.27 -18.50 -6.79
CA ALA A 919 -43.63 -18.87 -6.36
C ALA A 919 -44.46 -19.44 -7.52
N ALA A 920 -44.36 -18.88 -8.73
CA ALA A 920 -44.99 -19.44 -9.93
C ALA A 920 -44.42 -20.82 -10.29
N SER A 921 -43.12 -21.05 -10.11
CA SER A 921 -42.48 -22.35 -10.32
C SER A 921 -42.96 -23.41 -9.31
N ALA A 922 -43.09 -23.05 -8.04
CA ALA A 922 -43.68 -23.92 -7.02
C ALA A 922 -45.12 -24.29 -7.36
N LEU A 923 -45.92 -23.30 -7.79
CA LEU A 923 -47.28 -23.52 -8.25
C LEU A 923 -47.33 -24.47 -9.45
N GLU A 924 -46.44 -24.30 -10.44
CA GLU A 924 -46.36 -25.17 -11.61
C GLU A 924 -46.10 -26.62 -11.17
N ALA A 925 -45.10 -26.82 -10.31
CA ALA A 925 -44.73 -28.14 -9.80
C ALA A 925 -45.89 -28.80 -9.04
N LEU A 926 -46.64 -28.03 -8.24
CA LEU A 926 -47.83 -28.51 -7.51
C LEU A 926 -49.00 -28.87 -8.43
N ALA A 927 -49.27 -28.05 -9.44
CA ALA A 927 -50.42 -28.24 -10.34
C ALA A 927 -50.17 -29.31 -11.41
N MET A 928 -48.91 -29.60 -11.75
CA MET A 928 -48.56 -30.51 -12.82
C MET A 928 -49.07 -31.94 -12.54
N ASN A 929 -50.00 -32.40 -13.38
CA ASN A 929 -50.68 -33.70 -13.28
C ASN A 929 -51.40 -33.97 -11.95
N ASN A 930 -51.80 -32.92 -11.21
CA ASN A 930 -52.54 -33.06 -9.95
C ASN A 930 -53.90 -32.33 -10.01
N PRO A 931 -55.00 -33.05 -10.26
CA PRO A 931 -56.34 -32.45 -10.35
C PRO A 931 -56.80 -31.74 -9.07
N GLN A 932 -56.36 -32.22 -7.90
CA GLN A 932 -56.72 -31.62 -6.61
C GLN A 932 -56.05 -30.24 -6.46
N SER A 933 -54.74 -30.16 -6.72
CA SER A 933 -53.99 -28.91 -6.73
C SER A 933 -54.53 -27.91 -7.75
N GLN A 934 -54.82 -28.38 -8.97
CA GLN A 934 -55.41 -27.56 -10.03
C GLN A 934 -56.73 -26.92 -9.57
N LYS A 935 -57.60 -27.69 -8.92
CA LYS A 935 -58.88 -27.20 -8.40
C LYS A 935 -58.69 -26.10 -7.35
N VAL A 936 -57.81 -26.32 -6.36
CA VAL A 936 -57.55 -25.34 -5.29
C VAL A 936 -56.98 -24.02 -5.85
N PHE A 937 -56.02 -24.09 -6.78
CA PHE A 937 -55.47 -22.88 -7.42
C PHE A 937 -56.50 -22.11 -8.26
N LEU A 938 -57.45 -22.81 -8.89
CA LEU A 938 -58.56 -22.18 -9.61
C LEU A 938 -59.51 -21.44 -8.64
N GLU A 939 -59.82 -22.03 -7.49
CA GLU A 939 -60.65 -21.42 -6.43
C GLU A 939 -59.99 -20.15 -5.84
N LEU A 940 -58.65 -20.10 -5.78
CA LEU A 940 -57.87 -18.94 -5.31
C LEU A 940 -57.62 -17.86 -6.39
N ASP A 941 -58.20 -18.00 -7.58
CA ASP A 941 -58.02 -17.09 -8.72
C ASP A 941 -56.55 -16.92 -9.16
N ALA A 942 -55.74 -17.97 -9.02
CA ALA A 942 -54.34 -18.00 -9.44
C ALA A 942 -54.11 -17.56 -10.90
N PRO A 943 -54.98 -17.89 -11.88
CA PRO A 943 -54.77 -17.46 -13.26
C PRO A 943 -54.68 -15.94 -13.42
N LYS A 944 -55.45 -15.17 -12.63
CA LYS A 944 -55.41 -13.70 -12.68
C LYS A 944 -54.09 -13.14 -12.18
N ALA A 945 -53.49 -13.77 -11.17
CA ALA A 945 -52.17 -13.39 -10.66
C ALA A 945 -51.09 -13.70 -11.70
N LEU A 946 -51.10 -14.89 -12.29
CA LEU A 946 -50.10 -15.34 -13.28
C LEU A 946 -50.13 -14.55 -14.60
N ILE A 947 -51.31 -14.08 -15.06
CA ILE A 947 -51.43 -13.24 -16.26
C ILE A 947 -50.62 -11.94 -16.12
N ARG A 948 -50.38 -11.44 -14.90
CA ARG A 948 -49.50 -10.28 -14.70
C ARG A 948 -48.05 -10.57 -15.13
N LEU A 949 -47.57 -11.79 -14.89
CA LEU A 949 -46.21 -12.20 -15.29
C LEU A 949 -46.05 -12.24 -16.81
N LEU A 950 -47.13 -12.55 -17.56
CA LEU A 950 -47.13 -12.50 -19.03
C LEU A 950 -46.91 -11.09 -19.60
N LYS A 951 -47.11 -10.05 -18.80
CA LYS A 951 -46.91 -8.64 -19.19
C LYS A 951 -45.51 -8.13 -18.87
N ASN A 952 -44.65 -8.95 -18.27
CA ASN A 952 -43.29 -8.55 -17.90
C ASN A 952 -42.41 -8.41 -19.15
N VAL A 953 -41.42 -7.51 -19.09
CA VAL A 953 -40.50 -7.26 -20.20
C VAL A 953 -39.53 -8.43 -20.40
N TYR A 954 -39.13 -9.10 -19.31
CA TYR A 954 -38.20 -10.23 -19.36
C TYR A 954 -38.90 -11.51 -19.85
N VAL A 955 -38.28 -12.21 -20.80
CA VAL A 955 -38.85 -13.38 -21.47
C VAL A 955 -38.98 -14.56 -20.50
N GLU A 956 -38.00 -14.73 -19.62
CA GLU A 956 -37.94 -15.83 -18.64
C GLU A 956 -39.08 -15.75 -17.61
N VAL A 957 -39.48 -14.53 -17.24
CA VAL A 957 -40.61 -14.29 -16.34
C VAL A 957 -41.93 -14.67 -17.02
N ARG A 958 -42.07 -14.30 -18.30
CA ARG A 958 -43.23 -14.66 -19.13
C ARG A 958 -43.31 -16.17 -19.34
N GLU A 959 -42.17 -16.83 -19.59
CA GLU A 959 -42.07 -18.29 -19.70
C GLU A 959 -42.63 -18.97 -18.47
N GLN A 960 -42.13 -18.60 -17.29
CA GLN A 960 -42.57 -19.20 -16.05
C GLN A 960 -44.08 -18.99 -15.83
N GLY A 961 -44.57 -17.75 -16.04
CA GLY A 961 -46.00 -17.46 -15.94
C GLY A 961 -46.87 -18.30 -16.88
N ALA A 962 -46.42 -18.49 -18.13
CA ALA A 962 -47.12 -19.30 -19.13
C ALA A 962 -47.14 -20.78 -18.76
N CYS A 963 -46.00 -21.34 -18.35
CA CYS A 963 -45.89 -22.73 -17.92
C CYS A 963 -46.79 -23.03 -16.71
N SER A 964 -46.79 -22.15 -15.70
CA SER A 964 -47.65 -22.27 -14.52
C SER A 964 -49.15 -22.19 -14.88
N LEU A 965 -49.54 -21.28 -15.77
CA LEU A 965 -50.92 -21.20 -16.28
C LEU A 965 -51.34 -22.50 -16.96
N TRP A 966 -50.45 -23.08 -17.77
CA TRP A 966 -50.74 -24.32 -18.47
C TRP A 966 -50.77 -25.54 -17.54
N ALA A 967 -49.97 -25.55 -16.46
CA ALA A 967 -50.04 -26.59 -15.44
C ALA A 967 -51.41 -26.60 -14.72
N ILE A 968 -51.99 -25.43 -14.43
CA ILE A 968 -53.34 -25.32 -13.84
C ILE A 968 -54.43 -25.76 -14.84
N ALA A 969 -54.23 -25.52 -16.14
CA ALA A 969 -55.19 -25.88 -17.18
C ALA A 969 -55.49 -27.38 -17.23
N GLY A 970 -54.56 -28.20 -16.76
CA GLY A 970 -54.74 -29.64 -16.60
C GLY A 970 -55.05 -30.37 -17.92
N ASN A 971 -55.74 -31.50 -17.80
CA ASN A 971 -56.02 -32.40 -18.93
C ASN A 971 -57.46 -32.32 -19.46
N THR A 972 -58.35 -31.58 -18.78
CA THR A 972 -59.75 -31.47 -19.20
C THR A 972 -59.95 -30.33 -20.19
N ARG A 973 -60.68 -30.57 -21.28
CA ARG A 973 -60.96 -29.53 -22.29
C ARG A 973 -61.66 -28.31 -21.69
N THR A 974 -62.54 -28.52 -20.71
CA THR A 974 -63.28 -27.46 -20.02
C THR A 974 -62.35 -26.52 -19.25
N GLN A 975 -61.39 -27.06 -18.47
CA GLN A 975 -60.39 -26.24 -17.77
C GLN A 975 -59.42 -25.56 -18.73
N GLN A 976 -58.95 -26.28 -19.77
CA GLN A 976 -58.06 -25.71 -20.78
C GLN A 976 -58.69 -24.52 -21.51
N LYS A 977 -59.96 -24.64 -21.89
CA LYS A 977 -60.72 -23.55 -22.51
C LYS A 977 -60.90 -22.38 -21.54
N TYR A 978 -61.25 -22.65 -20.28
CA TYR A 978 -61.38 -21.64 -19.24
C TYR A 978 -60.10 -20.81 -19.03
N ILE A 979 -58.93 -21.46 -18.96
CA ILE A 979 -57.64 -20.77 -18.84
C ILE A 979 -57.34 -19.95 -20.10
N ALA A 980 -57.55 -20.52 -21.28
CA ALA A 980 -57.28 -19.84 -22.54
C ALA A 980 -58.14 -18.58 -22.73
N GLU A 981 -59.41 -18.60 -22.31
CA GLU A 981 -60.31 -17.43 -22.33
C GLU A 981 -59.77 -16.27 -21.47
N ARG A 982 -59.16 -16.58 -20.32
CA ARG A 982 -58.61 -15.57 -19.39
C ARG A 982 -57.28 -14.97 -19.83
N ILE A 983 -56.42 -15.74 -20.51
CA ILE A 983 -55.14 -15.23 -21.05
C ILE A 983 -55.38 -14.12 -22.08
N THR A 984 -56.51 -14.19 -22.80
CA THR A 984 -56.91 -13.31 -23.92
C THR A 984 -56.09 -13.52 -25.20
N ILE A 985 -56.76 -13.32 -26.35
CA ILE A 985 -56.18 -13.51 -27.69
C ILE A 985 -54.89 -12.70 -27.92
N PRO A 986 -54.77 -11.42 -27.50
CA PRO A 986 -53.52 -10.66 -27.69
C PRO A 986 -52.30 -11.26 -27.00
N HIS A 987 -52.44 -11.78 -25.78
CA HIS A 987 -51.31 -12.40 -25.06
C HIS A 987 -50.99 -13.78 -25.64
N ILE A 988 -51.98 -14.53 -26.14
CA ILE A 988 -51.76 -15.78 -26.88
C ILE A 988 -50.93 -15.50 -28.13
N ILE A 989 -51.31 -14.48 -28.92
CA ILE A 989 -50.54 -14.03 -30.09
C ILE A 989 -49.12 -13.63 -29.70
N GLN A 990 -48.96 -12.85 -28.62
CA GLN A 990 -47.64 -12.45 -28.14
C GLN A 990 -46.76 -13.67 -27.83
N MET A 991 -47.27 -14.68 -27.13
CA MET A 991 -46.53 -15.92 -26.87
C MET A 991 -46.16 -16.70 -28.15
N LEU A 992 -47.04 -16.67 -29.17
CA LEU A 992 -46.80 -17.31 -30.47
C LEU A 992 -45.76 -16.58 -31.34
N LEU A 993 -45.50 -15.30 -31.05
CA LEU A 993 -44.51 -14.49 -31.74
C LEU A 993 -43.12 -14.54 -31.10
N GLU A 994 -43.02 -15.02 -29.85
CA GLU A 994 -41.75 -15.15 -29.13
C GLU A 994 -40.89 -16.32 -29.67
N PRO A 995 -39.55 -16.21 -29.62
CA PRO A 995 -38.65 -17.22 -30.18
C PRO A 995 -38.43 -18.43 -29.26
N THR A 996 -38.89 -18.41 -28.01
CA THR A 996 -38.58 -19.46 -27.05
C THR A 996 -39.55 -20.64 -27.12
N GLU A 997 -39.02 -21.87 -27.03
CA GLU A 997 -39.82 -23.08 -27.21
C GLU A 997 -40.94 -23.23 -26.18
N LYS A 998 -40.72 -22.79 -24.93
CA LYS A 998 -41.73 -22.90 -23.85
C LYS A 998 -42.94 -22.01 -24.14
N LEU A 999 -42.72 -20.74 -24.50
CA LEU A 999 -43.80 -19.80 -24.83
C LEU A 999 -44.52 -20.23 -26.10
N LEU A 1000 -43.78 -20.67 -27.14
CA LEU A 1000 -44.38 -21.19 -28.35
C LEU A 1000 -45.25 -22.42 -28.07
N TYR A 1001 -44.76 -23.35 -27.23
CA TYR A 1001 -45.51 -24.53 -26.84
C TYR A 1001 -46.81 -24.17 -26.13
N VAL A 1002 -46.74 -23.35 -25.07
CA VAL A 1002 -47.92 -22.93 -24.29
C VAL A 1002 -48.87 -22.07 -25.13
N GLY A 1003 -48.34 -21.17 -25.96
CA GLY A 1003 -49.11 -20.37 -26.91
C GLY A 1003 -49.89 -21.24 -27.90
N CYS A 1004 -49.27 -22.31 -28.43
CA CYS A 1004 -49.96 -23.24 -29.30
C CYS A 1004 -51.06 -24.00 -28.56
N MET A 1005 -50.77 -24.49 -27.35
CA MET A 1005 -51.74 -25.24 -26.55
C MET A 1005 -52.96 -24.39 -26.15
N THR A 1006 -52.74 -23.13 -25.80
CA THR A 1006 -53.81 -22.17 -25.47
C THR A 1006 -54.61 -21.76 -26.72
N ALA A 1007 -53.97 -21.56 -27.87
CA ALA A 1007 -54.65 -21.31 -29.14
C ALA A 1007 -55.53 -22.50 -29.58
N ILE A 1008 -55.03 -23.73 -29.42
CA ILE A 1008 -55.81 -24.96 -29.68
C ILE A 1008 -57.06 -24.99 -28.79
N ALA A 1009 -56.88 -24.78 -27.48
CA ALA A 1009 -57.98 -24.85 -26.52
C ALA A 1009 -59.06 -23.78 -26.77
N LEU A 1010 -58.66 -22.58 -27.23
CA LEU A 1010 -59.59 -21.47 -27.48
C LEU A 1010 -60.27 -21.52 -28.86
N GLY A 1011 -59.55 -22.01 -29.88
CA GLY A 1011 -60.00 -22.04 -31.27
C GLY A 1011 -60.82 -23.28 -31.64
N THR A 1012 -60.65 -24.40 -30.93
CA THR A 1012 -61.41 -25.62 -31.21
C THR A 1012 -62.92 -25.35 -31.13
N GLU A 1013 -63.65 -25.60 -32.22
CA GLU A 1013 -65.11 -25.45 -32.33
C GLU A 1013 -65.63 -24.01 -32.07
N ASN A 1014 -64.81 -22.97 -32.31
CA ASN A 1014 -65.23 -21.57 -32.18
C ASN A 1014 -64.70 -20.68 -33.31
N MET A 1015 -65.51 -20.53 -34.36
CA MET A 1015 -65.22 -19.73 -35.57
C MET A 1015 -64.88 -18.26 -35.26
N SER A 1016 -65.49 -17.66 -34.23
CA SER A 1016 -65.17 -16.29 -33.84
C SER A 1016 -63.74 -16.16 -33.30
N ASN A 1017 -63.31 -17.12 -32.48
CA ASN A 1017 -61.97 -17.13 -31.92
C ASN A 1017 -60.91 -17.54 -32.95
N GLN A 1018 -61.23 -18.50 -33.85
CA GLN A 1018 -60.37 -18.87 -34.97
C GLN A 1018 -60.06 -17.64 -35.85
N ASN A 1019 -61.10 -16.90 -36.25
CA ASN A 1019 -60.94 -15.68 -37.05
C ASN A 1019 -60.11 -14.60 -36.32
N LYS A 1020 -60.31 -14.43 -35.01
CA LYS A 1020 -59.53 -13.47 -34.21
C LYS A 1020 -58.06 -13.87 -34.02
N LEU A 1021 -57.78 -15.18 -33.90
CA LEU A 1021 -56.41 -15.71 -33.84
C LEU A 1021 -55.71 -15.63 -35.21
N ALA A 1022 -56.47 -15.77 -36.30
CA ALA A 1022 -55.97 -15.67 -37.68
C ALA A 1022 -55.71 -14.22 -38.14
N ALA A 1023 -56.39 -13.23 -37.54
CA ALA A 1023 -56.28 -11.81 -37.92
C ALA A 1023 -54.96 -11.12 -37.50
N ALA A 1024 -54.01 -11.83 -36.90
CA ALA A 1024 -52.75 -11.29 -36.39
C ALA A 1024 -51.51 -11.88 -37.08
N ASP A 1025 -50.37 -11.19 -37.01
CA ASP A 1025 -49.06 -11.60 -37.56
C ASP A 1025 -48.57 -12.99 -37.07
N ALA A 1026 -49.21 -13.56 -36.04
CA ALA A 1026 -48.95 -14.89 -35.51
C ALA A 1026 -49.07 -16.00 -36.57
N PHE A 1027 -50.01 -15.92 -37.52
CA PHE A 1027 -50.18 -16.96 -38.54
C PHE A 1027 -48.96 -17.06 -39.47
N GLN A 1028 -48.41 -15.92 -39.89
CA GLN A 1028 -47.21 -15.89 -40.73
C GLN A 1028 -46.01 -16.47 -39.98
N GLN A 1029 -45.88 -16.19 -38.68
CA GLN A 1029 -44.82 -16.73 -37.84
C GLN A 1029 -44.97 -18.25 -37.61
N LEU A 1030 -46.18 -18.75 -37.38
CA LEU A 1030 -46.47 -20.19 -37.28
C LEU A 1030 -46.08 -20.93 -38.57
N VAL A 1031 -46.42 -20.37 -39.75
CA VAL A 1031 -46.03 -20.94 -41.05
C VAL A 1031 -44.51 -20.90 -41.25
N ARG A 1032 -43.82 -19.87 -40.77
CA ARG A 1032 -42.34 -19.82 -40.77
C ARG A 1032 -41.75 -20.91 -39.88
N LEU A 1033 -42.31 -21.15 -38.70
CA LEU A 1033 -41.86 -22.19 -37.77
C LEU A 1033 -42.00 -23.60 -38.37
N LEU A 1034 -43.00 -23.87 -39.23
CA LEU A 1034 -43.10 -25.14 -39.97
C LEU A 1034 -41.90 -25.43 -40.89
N ARG A 1035 -41.16 -24.39 -41.29
CA ARG A 1035 -39.96 -24.48 -42.14
C ARG A 1035 -38.66 -24.44 -41.34
N SER A 1036 -38.74 -24.28 -40.02
CA SER A 1036 -37.58 -24.16 -39.13
C SER A 1036 -36.94 -25.52 -38.87
N THR A 1037 -35.62 -25.61 -39.03
CA THR A 1037 -34.81 -26.79 -38.65
C THR A 1037 -34.37 -26.79 -37.19
N LYS A 1038 -34.57 -25.67 -36.48
CA LYS A 1038 -34.11 -25.47 -35.10
C LYS A 1038 -35.18 -25.71 -34.04
N THR A 1039 -36.42 -25.96 -34.44
CA THR A 1039 -37.58 -26.09 -33.53
C THR A 1039 -37.80 -27.56 -33.15
N SER A 1040 -38.02 -27.84 -31.87
CA SER A 1040 -38.23 -29.21 -31.39
C SER A 1040 -39.48 -29.85 -32.00
N ARG A 1041 -39.40 -31.18 -32.22
CA ARG A 1041 -40.49 -31.99 -32.78
C ARG A 1041 -41.81 -31.80 -32.02
N ARG A 1042 -41.72 -31.63 -30.69
CA ARG A 1042 -42.88 -31.42 -29.82
C ARG A 1042 -43.61 -30.11 -30.15
N VAL A 1043 -42.86 -29.01 -30.30
CA VAL A 1043 -43.43 -27.71 -30.65
C VAL A 1043 -43.98 -27.72 -32.08
N LEU A 1044 -43.24 -28.28 -33.04
CA LEU A 1044 -43.69 -28.41 -34.44
C LEU A 1044 -45.03 -29.13 -34.56
N LEU A 1045 -45.23 -30.23 -33.81
CA LEU A 1045 -46.51 -30.94 -33.79
C LEU A 1045 -47.66 -30.06 -33.27
N MET A 1046 -47.40 -29.18 -32.31
CA MET A 1046 -48.43 -28.26 -31.81
C MET A 1046 -48.70 -27.13 -32.80
N VAL A 1047 -47.66 -26.59 -33.46
CA VAL A 1047 -47.82 -25.59 -34.53
C VAL A 1047 -48.68 -26.14 -35.67
N ILE A 1048 -48.45 -27.39 -36.11
CA ILE A 1048 -49.27 -28.04 -37.15
C ILE A 1048 -50.75 -28.10 -36.72
N LYS A 1049 -51.01 -28.48 -35.47
CA LYS A 1049 -52.38 -28.55 -34.93
C LYS A 1049 -53.05 -27.18 -34.87
N VAL A 1050 -52.33 -26.14 -34.44
CA VAL A 1050 -52.84 -24.76 -34.43
C VAL A 1050 -53.19 -24.31 -35.84
N VAL A 1051 -52.29 -24.50 -36.82
CA VAL A 1051 -52.55 -24.14 -38.23
C VAL A 1051 -53.76 -24.90 -38.76
N GLY A 1052 -53.87 -26.20 -38.46
CA GLY A 1052 -55.03 -27.00 -38.83
C GLY A 1052 -56.34 -26.42 -38.30
N ILE A 1053 -56.37 -26.01 -37.02
CA ILE A 1053 -57.56 -25.38 -36.41
C ILE A 1053 -57.86 -24.02 -37.04
N LEU A 1054 -56.86 -23.24 -37.44
CA LEU A 1054 -57.08 -21.95 -38.09
C LEU A 1054 -57.54 -22.07 -39.56
N CYS A 1055 -57.38 -23.24 -40.16
CA CYS A 1055 -57.81 -23.53 -41.54
C CYS A 1055 -59.19 -24.21 -41.64
N VAL A 1056 -59.77 -24.65 -40.51
CA VAL A 1056 -61.14 -25.18 -40.39
C VAL A 1056 -62.09 -24.05 -40.10
#